data_AF-A0A927PIB5-F1
#
_entry.id   AF-A0A927PIB5-F1
#
_cell.length_a   1.000
_cell.length_b   1.000
_cell.length_c   1.000
_cell.angle_alpha   90.00
_cell.angle_beta   90.00
_cell.angle_gamma   90.00
#
_symmetry.space_group_name_H-M   'P 1'
#
loop_
_entity.id
_entity.type
_entity.pdbx_description
1 polymer ?
#
loop_
_entity_poly.entity_id
_entity_poly.type
_entity_poly.pdbx_seq_one_letter_code
_entity_poly.pdbx_strand_id
1 'polypeptide(L)'
;MSKLQLGLIAAMAMVSIWASGKTIVVNDKMSTKAINNRLASLQGGDTLLLKKGYYHVNLLLSNKTGIHDKPIVIRGEDRKNTTIDGGATVPDSNLKNYGIYIENSSWVTIDNLSFKNCWVDVVRAYNSSYISLTNSTIEGGRRALFAEGRKSHHFLVEGCYWEQGEHVWTKEDKYSWSELHHGEFKHYNGSIFQAKMISGSFVIRDNYIKNVYNGIRLSIMGDAENDTLACTNGEIYRNVIENSADNAFEPEVYCKNLHFYHNKMINSHAFISVTEVGGGPIYFYGNTGVKLPDCNDGWTIFKTAGRERRLTAPFYIFNNSWQVDSDVLGSVNTSYWHNDNIHHFNNAYHLSHNETVGIYHLGKNNLFENDCANIPFPDKVIETGRYPSIVADPMFVDGKYGNFLLEEGSPCKDAGIVLDNFPIYYTGDKLDIGAYDDGKLVEGPVFRYVEPGEEMPEQEMPRIVKHKIENNTLKLWFSYPLSEQTIRPEYFALNGITFQHFSLHDDNYLLVLTAKENLPQNNIYLSVSDKPESTKGERITTWASSIATQPMTKAEEVLQLTKKAADNLILNTLFDFEPKVITFNANVSRLQIDKAILDSANKIAYGAMSINSQEGKEVTFGFSFRGDIKLYLNGKLIFTGESKKEQFEEYTYNRFRFDNELKINLNKGENCLLVKVSGKNKGLDFTCCALKSNREFDKAVEIKNNIADSHINNWLITESLETGFTNVIDSIFEPERTMREYYTYNGQIVSWHMQQPTIQQALKVSPFTKNKKGFNADWHYANSNTILGIQNLYKASNDYNYQAFVYKYNKHIFDNYQFFKKQYLSDRVLRGTYFRLFRATMLDDTSGAALPLAETASIAFTQPLHKEILEQTLDYVLNKQSRLADGTLCRPEPIEQTVWADDMFMSVPFLLRMAKLNNDKMLYDEAALQVLQMNKHLTDRNTNLCRHGWFDKKGELSPVAWSRANGWIVWAMSETLMEIPVTHKDYKKIKDIFTKRLVTLLKYQSDNGLWHQIADDSDSYLETSGSAMFGLALARAINNKWISYQYAPQLIKAWNAVAAQIDEKGVVHGICQGTDMGMNADYYKSQKTLDSDPRGMGAILTFGTEMYYFFNKK
;
A
#
# COMPACT_ATOMS: atom_id res chain seq x y z
N MET A 1 -25.27 -49.97 9.96
CA MET A 1 -25.50 -49.18 8.72
C MET A 1 -26.26 -50.05 7.74
N SER A 2 -27.43 -49.61 7.27
CA SER A 2 -28.34 -50.42 6.46
C SER A 2 -27.96 -50.41 4.98
N LYS A 3 -28.43 -51.39 4.19
CA LYS A 3 -28.26 -51.44 2.73
C LYS A 3 -28.75 -50.18 2.00
N LEU A 4 -29.57 -49.34 2.64
CA LEU A 4 -29.98 -48.02 2.13
C LEU A 4 -28.85 -46.96 2.20
N GLN A 5 -27.95 -47.05 3.20
CA GLN A 5 -26.77 -46.17 3.29
C GLN A 5 -25.67 -46.54 2.29
N LEU A 6 -25.57 -47.81 1.90
CA LEU A 6 -24.67 -48.23 0.80
C LEU A 6 -25.23 -47.84 -0.58
N GLY A 7 -26.55 -47.78 -0.74
CA GLY A 7 -27.20 -47.25 -1.96
C GLY A 7 -27.01 -45.74 -2.12
N LEU A 8 -27.05 -44.96 -1.02
CA LEU A 8 -26.77 -43.51 -1.08
C LEU A 8 -25.29 -43.20 -1.31
N ILE A 9 -24.35 -44.01 -0.78
CA ILE A 9 -22.93 -43.86 -1.05
C ILE A 9 -22.59 -44.28 -2.49
N ALA A 10 -23.30 -45.28 -3.05
CA ALA A 10 -23.18 -45.65 -4.46
C ALA A 10 -23.84 -44.63 -5.42
N ALA A 11 -24.93 -43.97 -5.02
CA ALA A 11 -25.54 -42.89 -5.80
C ALA A 11 -24.73 -41.59 -5.73
N MET A 12 -24.12 -41.27 -4.57
CA MET A 12 -23.15 -40.17 -4.45
C MET A 12 -21.81 -40.47 -5.16
N ALA A 13 -21.50 -41.75 -5.40
CA ALA A 13 -20.34 -42.17 -6.21
C ALA A 13 -20.67 -42.39 -7.72
N MET A 14 -21.93 -42.22 -8.14
CA MET A 14 -22.37 -42.37 -9.55
C MET A 14 -22.88 -41.07 -10.21
N VAL A 15 -22.63 -39.90 -9.60
CA VAL A 15 -22.70 -38.60 -10.30
C VAL A 15 -21.29 -38.15 -10.79
N SER A 16 -20.31 -39.05 -10.80
CA SER A 16 -18.98 -38.81 -11.37
C SER A 16 -18.76 -39.54 -12.70
N ILE A 17 -19.77 -39.58 -13.57
CA ILE A 17 -19.59 -39.93 -14.99
C ILE A 17 -19.85 -38.68 -15.83
N TRP A 18 -19.07 -37.63 -15.55
CA TRP A 18 -18.61 -36.74 -16.60
C TRP A 18 -17.21 -37.24 -16.93
N ALA A 19 -17.00 -37.79 -18.13
CA ALA A 19 -15.67 -38.25 -18.54
C ALA A 19 -14.64 -37.13 -18.29
N SER A 20 -13.81 -37.31 -17.26
CA SER A 20 -12.76 -36.40 -16.85
C SER A 20 -11.65 -36.50 -17.88
N GLY A 21 -11.26 -35.38 -18.50
CA GLY A 21 -10.13 -35.41 -19.42
C GLY A 21 -8.85 -35.87 -18.72
N LYS A 22 -7.95 -36.49 -19.47
CA LYS A 22 -6.70 -37.06 -18.94
C LYS A 22 -5.70 -35.93 -18.67
N THR A 23 -4.97 -36.03 -17.57
CA THR A 23 -3.79 -35.20 -17.33
C THR A 23 -2.55 -35.92 -17.83
N ILE A 24 -1.90 -35.37 -18.85
CA ILE A 24 -0.61 -35.83 -19.36
C ILE A 24 0.50 -34.99 -18.71
N VAL A 25 1.34 -35.64 -17.91
CA VAL A 25 2.46 -34.97 -17.22
C VAL A 25 3.72 -35.03 -18.08
N VAL A 26 4.44 -33.91 -18.17
CA VAL A 26 5.76 -33.80 -18.83
C VAL A 26 6.78 -33.16 -17.89
N ASN A 27 8.07 -33.42 -18.15
CA ASN A 27 9.19 -32.80 -17.43
C ASN A 27 10.19 -32.19 -18.42
N ASP A 28 11.07 -31.34 -17.91
CA ASP A 28 12.04 -30.55 -18.68
C ASP A 28 13.16 -31.37 -19.35
N LYS A 29 13.32 -32.65 -18.97
CA LYS A 29 14.27 -33.58 -19.62
C LYS A 29 13.74 -34.18 -20.91
N MET A 30 12.45 -33.99 -21.21
CA MET A 30 11.83 -34.47 -22.44
C MET A 30 12.24 -33.61 -23.63
N SER A 31 12.49 -34.23 -24.78
CA SER A 31 12.76 -33.47 -26.01
C SER A 31 11.52 -32.72 -26.48
N THR A 32 11.73 -31.58 -27.17
CA THR A 32 10.66 -30.79 -27.81
C THR A 32 9.72 -31.65 -28.64
N LYS A 33 10.27 -32.59 -29.41
CA LYS A 33 9.49 -33.55 -30.22
C LYS A 33 8.58 -34.43 -29.35
N ALA A 34 9.08 -34.92 -28.22
CA ALA A 34 8.29 -35.77 -27.32
C ALA A 34 7.15 -35.00 -26.64
N ILE A 35 7.39 -33.74 -26.27
CA ILE A 35 6.35 -32.87 -25.68
C ILE A 35 5.30 -32.51 -26.74
N ASN A 36 5.71 -32.10 -27.95
CA ASN A 36 4.79 -31.80 -29.04
C ASN A 36 3.96 -33.01 -29.48
N ASN A 37 4.51 -34.23 -29.47
CA ASN A 37 3.72 -35.44 -29.73
C ASN A 37 2.61 -35.65 -28.68
N ARG A 38 2.86 -35.32 -27.42
CA ARG A 38 1.85 -35.39 -26.35
C ARG A 38 0.81 -34.30 -26.50
N LEU A 39 1.23 -33.09 -26.82
CA LEU A 39 0.36 -31.95 -27.13
C LEU A 39 -0.58 -32.28 -28.30
N ALA A 40 -0.07 -32.90 -29.37
CA ALA A 40 -0.87 -33.37 -30.51
C ALA A 40 -1.85 -34.51 -30.16
N SER A 41 -1.69 -35.17 -29.00
CA SER A 41 -2.59 -36.24 -28.54
C SER A 41 -3.74 -35.78 -27.63
N LEU A 42 -3.76 -34.49 -27.29
CA LEU A 42 -4.82 -33.91 -26.44
C LEU A 42 -6.16 -33.86 -27.17
N GLN A 43 -7.22 -33.98 -26.39
CA GLN A 43 -8.63 -33.80 -26.74
C GLN A 43 -9.30 -32.84 -25.74
N GLY A 44 -10.50 -32.36 -26.04
CA GLY A 44 -11.25 -31.47 -25.13
C GLY A 44 -11.38 -32.04 -23.71
N GLY A 45 -10.98 -31.25 -22.72
CA GLY A 45 -10.94 -31.60 -21.30
C GLY A 45 -9.58 -32.12 -20.82
N ASP A 46 -8.67 -32.45 -21.73
CA ASP A 46 -7.33 -32.93 -21.36
C ASP A 46 -6.44 -31.78 -20.89
N THR A 47 -5.53 -32.12 -19.97
CA THR A 47 -4.52 -31.19 -19.44
C THR A 47 -3.12 -31.70 -19.77
N LEU A 48 -2.27 -30.86 -20.38
CA LEU A 48 -0.82 -31.04 -20.38
C LEU A 48 -0.22 -30.30 -19.18
N LEU A 49 0.27 -31.05 -18.19
CA LEU A 49 0.90 -30.49 -16.98
C LEU A 49 2.42 -30.52 -17.12
N LEU A 50 3.04 -29.35 -17.18
CA LEU A 50 4.48 -29.17 -17.13
C LEU A 50 4.94 -29.15 -15.67
N LYS A 51 5.80 -30.09 -15.28
CA LYS A 51 6.46 -30.08 -13.96
C LYS A 51 7.41 -28.90 -13.83
N LYS A 52 7.72 -28.50 -12.60
CA LYS A 52 8.81 -27.53 -12.31
C LYS A 52 10.07 -27.89 -13.11
N GLY A 53 10.64 -26.92 -13.80
CA GLY A 53 11.75 -27.13 -14.73
C GLY A 53 11.87 -26.04 -15.78
N TYR A 54 12.92 -26.15 -16.57
CA TYR A 54 13.27 -25.15 -17.58
C TYR A 54 13.23 -25.78 -18.99
N TYR A 55 12.22 -25.43 -19.77
CA TYR A 55 11.89 -26.07 -21.03
C TYR A 55 12.40 -25.25 -22.21
N HIS A 56 13.52 -25.66 -22.81
CA HIS A 56 14.06 -25.05 -24.03
C HIS A 56 13.32 -25.55 -25.28
N VAL A 57 12.04 -25.18 -25.41
CA VAL A 57 11.13 -25.77 -26.38
C VAL A 57 10.17 -24.73 -26.96
N ASN A 58 9.80 -24.94 -28.23
CA ASN A 58 8.70 -24.23 -28.87
C ASN A 58 7.54 -25.21 -29.04
N LEU A 59 6.38 -24.89 -28.44
CA LEU A 59 5.22 -25.77 -28.42
C LEU A 59 4.27 -25.47 -29.59
N LEU A 60 3.75 -26.50 -30.24
CA LEU A 60 2.80 -26.37 -31.35
C LEU A 60 1.51 -27.17 -31.09
N LEU A 61 0.39 -26.48 -30.99
CA LEU A 61 -0.95 -27.06 -30.94
C LEU A 61 -1.70 -26.67 -32.22
N SER A 62 -2.02 -27.64 -33.07
CA SER A 62 -2.69 -27.38 -34.36
C SER A 62 -3.89 -28.31 -34.55
N ASN A 63 -5.00 -27.75 -35.04
CA ASN A 63 -6.26 -28.47 -35.34
C ASN A 63 -6.86 -29.20 -34.12
N LYS A 64 -6.94 -28.51 -32.97
CA LYS A 64 -7.46 -29.06 -31.71
C LYS A 64 -8.54 -28.18 -31.11
N THR A 65 -9.66 -28.80 -30.74
CA THR A 65 -10.80 -28.06 -30.20
C THR A 65 -11.27 -28.72 -28.90
N GLY A 66 -11.24 -27.94 -27.82
CA GLY A 66 -12.00 -28.23 -26.60
C GLY A 66 -13.45 -27.78 -26.71
N ILE A 67 -14.15 -27.74 -25.59
CA ILE A 67 -15.47 -27.10 -25.47
C ILE A 67 -15.53 -26.23 -24.22
N HIS A 68 -16.53 -25.38 -24.10
CA HIS A 68 -16.67 -24.43 -23.00
C HIS A 68 -16.62 -25.01 -21.58
N ASP A 69 -17.07 -26.25 -21.40
CA ASP A 69 -16.99 -26.97 -20.11
C ASP A 69 -15.72 -27.82 -19.96
N LYS A 70 -15.02 -28.07 -21.07
CA LYS A 70 -13.88 -28.98 -21.16
C LYS A 70 -12.84 -28.41 -22.14
N PRO A 71 -12.18 -27.29 -21.78
CA PRO A 71 -11.10 -26.75 -22.59
C PRO A 71 -9.91 -27.71 -22.60
N ILE A 72 -9.04 -27.56 -23.59
CA ILE A 72 -7.70 -28.14 -23.55
C ILE A 72 -6.85 -27.23 -22.67
N VAL A 73 -6.15 -27.78 -21.68
CA VAL A 73 -5.35 -26.99 -20.74
C VAL A 73 -3.86 -27.29 -20.93
N ILE A 74 -3.03 -26.27 -21.07
CA ILE A 74 -1.57 -26.33 -21.03
C ILE A 74 -1.15 -25.55 -19.79
N ARG A 75 -0.66 -26.22 -18.76
CA ARG A 75 -0.45 -25.60 -17.45
C ARG A 75 0.89 -25.94 -16.83
N GLY A 76 1.51 -24.96 -16.18
CA GLY A 76 2.65 -25.18 -15.31
C GLY A 76 2.24 -25.66 -13.92
N GLU A 77 3.05 -26.51 -13.29
CA GLU A 77 2.86 -26.92 -11.90
C GLU A 77 3.00 -25.74 -10.94
N ASP A 78 3.87 -24.79 -11.29
CA ASP A 78 4.25 -23.64 -10.47
C ASP A 78 4.69 -22.49 -11.39
N ARG A 79 3.94 -21.37 -11.38
CA ARG A 79 4.19 -20.20 -12.25
C ARG A 79 5.64 -19.74 -12.22
N LYS A 80 6.26 -19.67 -11.04
CA LYS A 80 7.61 -19.12 -10.89
C LYS A 80 8.70 -20.06 -11.39
N ASN A 81 8.50 -21.37 -11.26
CA ASN A 81 9.52 -22.39 -11.50
C ASN A 81 9.22 -23.31 -12.70
N THR A 82 8.23 -23.00 -13.52
CA THR A 82 7.91 -23.74 -14.74
C THR A 82 8.07 -22.82 -15.95
N THR A 83 9.27 -22.80 -16.51
CA THR A 83 9.65 -21.80 -17.52
C THR A 83 9.71 -22.41 -18.91
N ILE A 84 9.02 -21.83 -19.87
CA ILE A 84 9.23 -22.07 -21.30
C ILE A 84 10.22 -21.01 -21.81
N ASP A 85 11.35 -21.47 -22.35
CA ASP A 85 12.38 -20.64 -22.94
C ASP A 85 12.38 -20.81 -24.46
N GLY A 86 12.05 -19.74 -25.17
CA GLY A 86 11.99 -19.70 -26.64
C GLY A 86 13.36 -19.75 -27.34
N GLY A 87 14.46 -19.74 -26.58
CA GLY A 87 15.82 -20.00 -27.04
C GLY A 87 16.52 -18.81 -27.71
N ALA A 88 15.93 -17.62 -27.68
CA ALA A 88 16.54 -16.43 -28.27
C ALA A 88 17.64 -15.85 -27.37
N THR A 89 18.83 -15.63 -27.93
CA THR A 89 19.98 -15.06 -27.20
C THR A 89 19.98 -13.53 -27.16
N VAL A 90 19.26 -12.90 -28.08
CA VAL A 90 19.06 -11.44 -28.18
C VAL A 90 17.64 -11.14 -28.69
N PRO A 91 17.10 -9.94 -28.41
CA PRO A 91 15.89 -9.44 -29.04
C PRO A 91 16.01 -9.37 -30.56
N ASP A 92 15.06 -9.96 -31.29
CA ASP A 92 15.02 -9.90 -32.75
C ASP A 92 13.59 -10.12 -33.28
N SER A 93 13.29 -9.49 -34.41
CA SER A 93 12.03 -9.57 -35.16
C SER A 93 12.00 -10.64 -36.26
N ASN A 94 13.15 -11.20 -36.65
CA ASN A 94 13.27 -12.18 -37.75
C ASN A 94 13.29 -13.67 -37.31
N LEU A 95 13.23 -13.95 -36.00
CA LEU A 95 13.39 -15.30 -35.45
C LEU A 95 12.06 -16.10 -35.42
N LYS A 96 12.13 -17.42 -35.35
CA LYS A 96 10.97 -18.32 -35.11
C LYS A 96 10.81 -18.68 -33.63
N ASN A 97 11.34 -17.83 -32.74
CA ASN A 97 11.46 -18.11 -31.31
C ASN A 97 10.20 -17.65 -30.58
N TYR A 98 9.17 -18.49 -30.64
CA TYR A 98 7.92 -18.35 -29.91
C TYR A 98 7.84 -19.35 -28.76
N GLY A 99 7.06 -19.04 -27.72
CA GLY A 99 6.80 -20.00 -26.65
C GLY A 99 5.81 -21.08 -27.09
N ILE A 100 4.58 -20.66 -27.38
CA ILE A 100 3.48 -21.54 -27.82
C ILE A 100 2.86 -21.00 -29.09
N TYR A 101 2.75 -21.83 -30.12
CA TYR A 101 2.00 -21.54 -31.33
C TYR A 101 0.74 -22.40 -31.38
N ILE A 102 -0.41 -21.73 -31.41
CA ILE A 102 -1.74 -22.31 -31.52
C ILE A 102 -2.28 -21.99 -32.91
N GLU A 103 -2.73 -23.00 -33.64
CA GLU A 103 -3.20 -22.86 -35.01
C GLU A 103 -4.51 -23.63 -35.22
N ASN A 104 -5.50 -23.01 -35.86
CA ASN A 104 -6.78 -23.64 -36.21
C ASN A 104 -7.40 -24.43 -35.04
N SER A 105 -7.35 -23.86 -33.83
CA SER A 105 -7.70 -24.54 -32.59
C SER A 105 -8.64 -23.70 -31.75
N SER A 106 -9.47 -24.34 -30.93
CA SER A 106 -10.41 -23.60 -30.08
C SER A 106 -10.52 -24.15 -28.66
N TRP A 107 -10.96 -23.31 -27.72
CA TRP A 107 -11.14 -23.66 -26.30
C TRP A 107 -9.85 -24.18 -25.67
N VAL A 108 -8.82 -23.34 -25.67
CA VAL A 108 -7.48 -23.66 -25.15
C VAL A 108 -7.13 -22.70 -24.03
N THR A 109 -6.67 -23.22 -22.89
CA THR A 109 -6.20 -22.44 -21.75
C THR A 109 -4.72 -22.68 -21.51
N ILE A 110 -3.93 -21.62 -21.50
CA ILE A 110 -2.53 -21.59 -21.11
C ILE A 110 -2.47 -20.94 -19.74
N ASP A 111 -1.99 -21.65 -18.72
CA ASP A 111 -2.12 -21.21 -17.33
C ASP A 111 -0.87 -21.46 -16.49
N ASN A 112 -0.58 -20.57 -15.54
CA ASN A 112 0.40 -20.78 -14.47
C ASN A 112 1.81 -21.14 -14.99
N LEU A 113 2.30 -20.42 -16.00
CA LEU A 113 3.61 -20.62 -16.64
C LEU A 113 4.49 -19.37 -16.54
N SER A 114 5.81 -19.55 -16.64
CA SER A 114 6.77 -18.48 -16.90
C SER A 114 7.29 -18.58 -18.33
N PHE A 115 7.51 -17.45 -18.99
CA PHE A 115 8.07 -17.38 -20.33
C PHE A 115 9.29 -16.46 -20.34
N LYS A 116 10.37 -16.93 -20.98
CA LYS A 116 11.60 -16.17 -21.20
C LYS A 116 12.08 -16.32 -22.63
N ASN A 117 12.79 -15.31 -23.14
CA ASN A 117 13.45 -15.32 -24.45
C ASN A 117 12.52 -15.72 -25.62
N CYS A 118 11.21 -15.48 -25.50
CA CYS A 118 10.23 -15.72 -26.54
C CYS A 118 10.05 -14.42 -27.35
N TRP A 119 11.08 -14.01 -28.08
CA TRP A 119 11.17 -12.63 -28.58
C TRP A 119 10.16 -12.27 -29.67
N VAL A 120 9.71 -13.22 -30.50
CA VAL A 120 8.73 -12.89 -31.54
C VAL A 120 7.32 -12.84 -30.97
N ASP A 121 6.85 -13.94 -30.40
CA ASP A 121 5.54 -14.07 -29.77
C ASP A 121 5.64 -15.05 -28.62
N VAL A 122 5.22 -14.68 -27.42
CA VAL A 122 5.19 -15.61 -26.29
C VAL A 122 4.12 -16.67 -26.55
N VAL A 123 2.91 -16.21 -26.86
CA VAL A 123 1.83 -17.03 -27.41
C VAL A 123 1.41 -16.44 -28.75
N ARG A 124 1.43 -17.24 -29.80
CA ARG A 124 0.84 -16.90 -31.10
C ARG A 124 -0.41 -17.75 -31.32
N ALA A 125 -1.51 -17.14 -31.71
CA ALA A 125 -2.76 -17.81 -32.04
C ALA A 125 -3.19 -17.42 -33.45
N TYR A 126 -3.18 -18.37 -34.38
CA TYR A 126 -3.58 -18.16 -35.78
C TYR A 126 -4.88 -18.90 -36.08
N ASN A 127 -5.87 -18.20 -36.64
CA ASN A 127 -7.22 -18.72 -36.95
C ASN A 127 -7.81 -19.58 -35.81
N SER A 128 -7.70 -19.10 -34.57
CA SER A 128 -7.99 -19.87 -33.35
C SER A 128 -8.91 -19.10 -32.42
N SER A 129 -9.79 -19.79 -31.70
CA SER A 129 -10.82 -19.14 -30.89
C SER A 129 -10.97 -19.63 -29.45
N TYR A 130 -11.50 -18.82 -28.55
CA TYR A 130 -11.59 -19.13 -27.10
C TYR A 130 -10.23 -19.53 -26.51
N ILE A 131 -9.23 -18.68 -26.74
CA ILE A 131 -7.85 -18.89 -26.28
C ILE A 131 -7.60 -18.04 -25.04
N SER A 132 -7.20 -18.67 -23.95
CA SER A 132 -6.95 -17.99 -22.67
C SER A 132 -5.46 -18.09 -22.29
N LEU A 133 -4.85 -16.97 -21.93
CA LEU A 133 -3.53 -16.88 -21.31
C LEU A 133 -3.73 -16.32 -19.90
N THR A 134 -3.55 -17.17 -18.89
CA THR A 134 -3.89 -16.85 -17.50
C THR A 134 -2.71 -17.05 -16.56
N ASN A 135 -2.66 -16.26 -15.49
CA ASN A 135 -1.76 -16.42 -14.35
C ASN A 135 -0.28 -16.66 -14.72
N SER A 136 0.21 -16.01 -15.78
CA SER A 136 1.54 -16.30 -16.34
C SER A 136 2.51 -15.12 -16.15
N THR A 137 3.79 -15.42 -15.97
CA THR A 137 4.86 -14.41 -15.90
C THR A 137 5.61 -14.40 -17.22
N ILE A 138 5.87 -13.22 -17.75
CA ILE A 138 6.45 -13.04 -19.08
C ILE A 138 7.56 -12.02 -18.96
N GLU A 139 8.79 -12.43 -19.25
CA GLU A 139 9.96 -11.55 -19.32
C GLU A 139 10.44 -11.43 -20.76
N GLY A 140 10.60 -10.19 -21.22
CA GLY A 140 10.91 -9.87 -22.60
C GLY A 140 9.74 -10.14 -23.55
N GLY A 141 10.06 -10.49 -24.79
CA GLY A 141 9.05 -10.75 -25.82
C GLY A 141 8.54 -9.47 -26.48
N ARG A 142 8.29 -9.53 -27.78
CA ARG A 142 7.62 -8.43 -28.49
C ARG A 142 6.14 -8.38 -28.14
N ARG A 143 5.45 -9.53 -28.17
CA ARG A 143 4.01 -9.67 -27.91
C ARG A 143 3.75 -10.84 -26.99
N ALA A 144 2.96 -10.62 -25.94
CA ALA A 144 2.66 -11.67 -24.98
C ALA A 144 1.61 -12.65 -25.53
N LEU A 145 0.51 -12.14 -26.09
CA LEU A 145 -0.41 -12.89 -26.92
C LEU A 145 -0.62 -12.16 -28.24
N PHE A 146 -0.22 -12.79 -29.35
CA PHE A 146 -0.47 -12.31 -30.70
C PHE A 146 -1.56 -13.15 -31.37
N ALA A 147 -2.73 -12.56 -31.57
CA ALA A 147 -3.88 -13.15 -32.23
C ALA A 147 -3.93 -12.71 -33.70
N GLU A 148 -4.02 -13.67 -34.62
CA GLU A 148 -3.95 -13.41 -36.06
C GLU A 148 -4.95 -14.24 -36.87
N GLY A 149 -5.50 -13.67 -37.94
CA GLY A 149 -6.27 -14.38 -38.96
C GLY A 149 -7.79 -14.34 -38.76
N ARG A 150 -8.54 -14.36 -39.88
CA ARG A 150 -9.98 -14.06 -39.92
C ARG A 150 -10.83 -14.96 -39.02
N LYS A 151 -10.41 -16.19 -38.74
CA LYS A 151 -11.15 -17.10 -37.85
C LYS A 151 -10.77 -16.95 -36.38
N SER A 152 -9.86 -16.05 -36.06
CA SER A 152 -9.48 -15.80 -34.67
C SER A 152 -10.53 -14.94 -33.99
N HIS A 153 -11.05 -15.40 -32.85
CA HIS A 153 -12.02 -14.66 -32.04
C HIS A 153 -12.02 -15.18 -30.60
N HIS A 154 -12.50 -14.40 -29.63
CA HIS A 154 -12.61 -14.80 -28.22
C HIS A 154 -11.25 -15.10 -27.58
N PHE A 155 -10.55 -14.06 -27.16
CA PHE A 155 -9.29 -14.17 -26.42
C PHE A 155 -9.44 -13.70 -24.97
N LEU A 156 -8.80 -14.39 -24.03
CA LEU A 156 -8.71 -13.96 -22.63
C LEU A 156 -7.24 -13.81 -22.23
N VAL A 157 -6.85 -12.66 -21.70
CA VAL A 157 -5.55 -12.48 -21.04
C VAL A 157 -5.81 -11.99 -19.62
N GLU A 158 -5.46 -12.80 -18.63
CA GLU A 158 -5.84 -12.57 -17.23
C GLU A 158 -4.72 -12.87 -16.23
N GLY A 159 -4.57 -12.04 -15.20
CA GLY A 159 -3.69 -12.35 -14.07
C GLY A 159 -2.20 -12.46 -14.45
N CYS A 160 -1.83 -11.96 -15.63
CA CYS A 160 -0.48 -12.07 -16.17
C CYS A 160 0.39 -10.91 -15.69
N TYR A 161 1.67 -11.20 -15.48
CA TYR A 161 2.71 -10.19 -15.29
C TYR A 161 3.57 -10.17 -16.54
N TRP A 162 3.67 -9.03 -17.21
CA TRP A 162 4.53 -8.85 -18.36
C TRP A 162 5.48 -7.69 -18.16
N GLU A 163 6.77 -7.98 -18.25
CA GLU A 163 7.82 -6.97 -18.28
C GLU A 163 8.69 -7.15 -19.51
N GLN A 164 8.66 -6.17 -20.41
CA GLN A 164 9.42 -6.23 -21.66
C GLN A 164 10.88 -5.81 -21.44
N GLY A 165 11.12 -4.81 -20.60
CA GLY A 165 12.45 -4.48 -20.05
C GLY A 165 12.61 -3.00 -19.71
N GLU A 166 13.30 -2.68 -18.61
CA GLU A 166 13.47 -1.30 -18.10
C GLU A 166 14.00 -0.32 -19.17
N HIS A 167 14.91 -0.78 -20.03
CA HIS A 167 15.51 0.03 -21.10
C HIS A 167 14.53 0.47 -22.19
N VAL A 168 13.34 -0.14 -22.27
CA VAL A 168 12.29 0.29 -23.21
C VAL A 168 11.66 1.62 -22.74
N TRP A 169 11.56 1.83 -21.42
CA TRP A 169 10.99 3.02 -20.82
C TRP A 169 12.00 4.17 -20.65
N THR A 170 13.21 3.88 -20.15
CA THR A 170 14.21 4.91 -19.81
C THR A 170 14.86 5.50 -21.07
N LYS A 171 14.19 6.48 -21.70
CA LYS A 171 14.66 7.14 -22.94
C LYS A 171 15.96 7.93 -22.77
N GLU A 172 16.36 8.29 -21.53
CA GLU A 172 17.38 9.32 -21.33
C GLU A 172 18.84 8.94 -21.60
N ASP A 173 19.20 7.70 -21.92
CA ASP A 173 20.60 7.40 -22.28
C ASP A 173 20.81 6.24 -23.30
N LYS A 174 19.75 5.62 -23.85
CA LYS A 174 19.91 4.39 -24.67
C LYS A 174 19.17 4.34 -26.02
N TYR A 175 17.86 4.61 -26.11
CA TYR A 175 17.09 4.53 -27.36
C TYR A 175 16.07 5.68 -27.51
N SER A 176 16.02 6.30 -28.67
CA SER A 176 15.00 7.29 -29.05
C SER A 176 13.66 6.63 -29.43
N TRP A 177 12.56 7.39 -29.36
CA TRP A 177 11.26 6.92 -29.83
C TRP A 177 11.30 6.42 -31.28
N SER A 178 12.02 7.13 -32.16
CA SER A 178 12.16 6.75 -33.58
C SER A 178 12.87 5.39 -33.75
N GLU A 179 13.90 5.13 -32.94
CA GLU A 179 14.63 3.86 -32.97
C GLU A 179 13.80 2.67 -32.49
N LEU A 180 12.92 2.88 -31.50
CA LEU A 180 11.96 1.89 -31.02
C LEU A 180 10.75 1.73 -31.95
N HIS A 181 10.32 2.78 -32.66
CA HIS A 181 9.11 2.75 -33.49
C HIS A 181 9.39 2.26 -34.92
N HIS A 182 10.47 2.74 -35.55
CA HIS A 182 10.81 2.48 -36.96
C HIS A 182 12.25 1.99 -37.18
N GLY A 183 13.14 2.14 -36.18
CA GLY A 183 14.57 1.84 -36.31
C GLY A 183 14.98 0.42 -35.91
N GLU A 184 16.22 0.31 -35.43
CA GLU A 184 16.88 -0.96 -35.08
C GLU A 184 16.16 -1.73 -33.96
N PHE A 185 15.48 -1.02 -33.05
CA PHE A 185 14.85 -1.58 -31.85
C PHE A 185 13.35 -1.84 -31.98
N LYS A 186 12.81 -1.85 -33.21
CA LYS A 186 11.38 -2.13 -33.49
C LYS A 186 10.86 -3.49 -33.03
N HIS A 187 11.75 -4.40 -32.63
CA HIS A 187 11.38 -5.67 -32.00
C HIS A 187 10.79 -5.50 -30.59
N TYR A 188 10.92 -4.34 -29.96
CA TYR A 188 10.17 -4.00 -28.74
C TYR A 188 8.77 -3.47 -29.01
N ASN A 189 8.47 -3.03 -30.24
CA ASN A 189 7.16 -2.50 -30.60
C ASN A 189 6.09 -3.61 -30.65
N GLY A 190 5.50 -3.87 -29.49
CA GLY A 190 4.39 -4.78 -29.30
C GLY A 190 3.71 -4.54 -27.94
N SER A 191 2.88 -5.49 -27.51
CA SER A 191 1.93 -5.31 -26.40
C SER A 191 1.56 -6.66 -25.74
N ILE A 192 0.87 -6.61 -24.58
CA ILE A 192 0.47 -7.84 -23.88
C ILE A 192 -0.57 -8.60 -24.71
N PHE A 193 -1.40 -7.86 -25.43
CA PHE A 193 -2.35 -8.40 -26.37
C PHE A 193 -2.27 -7.58 -27.64
N GLN A 194 -1.88 -8.27 -28.72
CA GLN A 194 -1.90 -7.70 -30.05
C GLN A 194 -2.79 -8.53 -30.96
N ALA A 195 -3.72 -7.85 -31.63
CA ALA A 195 -4.63 -8.48 -32.58
C ALA A 195 -4.35 -7.99 -34.01
N LYS A 196 -4.46 -8.92 -34.98
CA LYS A 196 -4.33 -8.64 -36.41
C LYS A 196 -5.31 -9.47 -37.24
N MET A 197 -6.30 -8.83 -37.86
CA MET A 197 -7.37 -9.49 -38.66
C MET A 197 -8.23 -10.50 -37.87
N ILE A 198 -8.52 -10.25 -36.60
CA ILE A 198 -9.40 -11.14 -35.82
C ILE A 198 -10.87 -10.75 -36.07
N SER A 199 -11.78 -11.71 -36.03
CA SER A 199 -13.23 -11.46 -36.22
C SER A 199 -13.90 -10.83 -35.01
N GLY A 200 -13.30 -10.87 -33.80
CA GLY A 200 -13.81 -10.15 -32.63
C GLY A 200 -13.75 -10.90 -31.30
N SER A 201 -14.29 -10.28 -30.27
CA SER A 201 -14.37 -10.69 -28.86
C SER A 201 -13.03 -10.92 -28.17
N PHE A 202 -12.72 -10.14 -27.16
CA PHE A 202 -11.58 -10.40 -26.30
C PHE A 202 -11.76 -9.73 -24.93
N VAL A 203 -11.14 -10.31 -23.91
CA VAL A 203 -11.17 -9.82 -22.54
C VAL A 203 -9.74 -9.77 -22.02
N ILE A 204 -9.28 -8.58 -21.62
CA ILE A 204 -7.94 -8.35 -21.07
C ILE A 204 -8.11 -7.76 -19.68
N ARG A 205 -7.78 -8.51 -18.63
CA ARG A 205 -8.06 -8.05 -17.26
C ARG A 205 -7.07 -8.49 -16.20
N ASP A 206 -7.03 -7.77 -15.08
CA ASP A 206 -6.26 -8.16 -13.91
C ASP A 206 -4.76 -8.42 -14.22
N ASN A 207 -4.22 -7.78 -15.26
CA ASN A 207 -2.82 -7.92 -15.65
C ASN A 207 -1.97 -6.81 -15.07
N TYR A 208 -0.69 -7.11 -14.83
CA TYR A 208 0.34 -6.14 -14.50
C TYR A 208 1.33 -6.04 -15.67
N ILE A 209 1.41 -4.87 -16.29
CA ILE A 209 2.18 -4.62 -17.51
C ILE A 209 3.19 -3.53 -17.20
N LYS A 210 4.48 -3.81 -17.36
CA LYS A 210 5.55 -2.93 -16.89
C LYS A 210 6.66 -2.73 -17.92
N ASN A 211 7.16 -1.51 -18.05
CA ASN A 211 8.35 -1.19 -18.85
C ASN A 211 8.20 -1.72 -20.28
N VAL A 212 7.15 -1.27 -20.95
CA VAL A 212 6.72 -1.79 -22.26
C VAL A 212 6.74 -0.69 -23.30
N TYR A 213 6.75 -1.08 -24.57
CA TYR A 213 6.52 -0.13 -25.64
C TYR A 213 5.06 0.34 -25.66
N ASN A 214 4.12 -0.60 -25.86
CA ASN A 214 2.69 -0.39 -25.71
C ASN A 214 2.10 -1.35 -24.66
N GLY A 215 1.04 -0.92 -23.97
CA GLY A 215 0.29 -1.81 -23.08
C GLY A 215 -0.54 -2.83 -23.87
N ILE A 216 -1.50 -2.35 -24.66
CA ILE A 216 -2.41 -3.13 -25.52
C ILE A 216 -2.51 -2.46 -26.89
N ARG A 217 -2.42 -3.24 -27.97
CA ARG A 217 -2.50 -2.72 -29.35
C ARG A 217 -3.44 -3.54 -30.25
N LEU A 218 -4.31 -2.88 -30.99
CA LEU A 218 -5.28 -3.52 -31.90
C LEU A 218 -5.06 -3.02 -33.33
N SER A 219 -4.91 -3.91 -34.32
CA SER A 219 -4.57 -3.55 -35.71
C SER A 219 -5.24 -4.46 -36.76
N ILE A 220 -5.30 -4.05 -38.04
CA ILE A 220 -5.79 -4.86 -39.19
C ILE A 220 -4.68 -5.11 -40.23
N MET A 221 -4.93 -5.90 -41.29
CA MET A 221 -4.08 -5.91 -42.51
C MET A 221 -4.66 -4.96 -43.57
N GLY A 222 -3.83 -4.06 -44.10
CA GLY A 222 -4.07 -3.37 -45.37
C GLY A 222 -4.81 -2.03 -45.27
N ASP A 223 -4.58 -1.16 -46.26
CA ASP A 223 -5.13 0.21 -46.33
C ASP A 223 -6.60 0.29 -46.75
N ALA A 224 -7.27 -0.84 -47.01
CA ALA A 224 -8.58 -0.83 -47.66
C ALA A 224 -9.72 -0.50 -46.68
N GLU A 225 -10.37 0.65 -46.89
CA GLU A 225 -11.59 1.13 -46.20
C GLU A 225 -12.78 0.13 -46.20
N ASN A 226 -12.71 -0.94 -46.99
CA ASN A 226 -13.81 -1.89 -47.22
C ASN A 226 -13.67 -3.24 -46.48
N ASP A 227 -12.55 -3.50 -45.78
CA ASP A 227 -12.39 -4.72 -44.99
C ASP A 227 -13.02 -4.54 -43.60
N THR A 228 -14.26 -5.00 -43.44
CA THR A 228 -15.05 -4.79 -42.21
C THR A 228 -14.64 -5.70 -41.04
N LEU A 229 -13.62 -6.57 -41.20
CA LEU A 229 -13.07 -7.37 -40.12
C LEU A 229 -12.23 -6.52 -39.15
N ALA A 230 -12.92 -6.03 -38.14
CA ALA A 230 -12.41 -5.14 -37.12
C ALA A 230 -12.11 -5.84 -35.79
N CYS A 231 -11.23 -5.24 -34.98
CA CYS A 231 -11.12 -5.61 -33.57
C CYS A 231 -12.40 -5.14 -32.85
N THR A 232 -13.33 -6.06 -32.65
CA THR A 232 -14.66 -5.77 -32.09
C THR A 232 -14.89 -6.47 -30.77
N ASN A 233 -15.85 -5.99 -29.97
CA ASN A 233 -16.38 -6.70 -28.80
C ASN A 233 -15.32 -6.94 -27.70
N GLY A 234 -14.51 -5.93 -27.41
CA GLY A 234 -13.41 -6.02 -26.44
C GLY A 234 -13.77 -5.48 -25.06
N GLU A 235 -13.40 -6.19 -24.00
CA GLU A 235 -13.43 -5.69 -22.62
C GLU A 235 -12.01 -5.65 -22.04
N ILE A 236 -11.58 -4.49 -21.58
CA ILE A 236 -10.24 -4.26 -21.05
C ILE A 236 -10.38 -3.60 -19.67
N TYR A 237 -10.11 -4.32 -18.58
CA TYR A 237 -10.37 -3.78 -17.26
C TYR A 237 -9.50 -4.29 -16.13
N ARG A 238 -9.34 -3.48 -15.07
CA ARG A 238 -8.50 -3.82 -13.89
C ARG A 238 -7.06 -4.19 -14.23
N ASN A 239 -6.53 -3.70 -15.35
CA ASN A 239 -5.12 -3.83 -15.66
C ASN A 239 -4.34 -2.68 -15.02
N VAL A 240 -3.12 -2.96 -14.59
CA VAL A 240 -2.14 -1.93 -14.23
C VAL A 240 -1.09 -1.87 -15.34
N ILE A 241 -0.93 -0.69 -15.94
CA ILE A 241 0.08 -0.42 -16.98
C ILE A 241 1.02 0.63 -16.42
N GLU A 242 2.27 0.23 -16.17
CA GLU A 242 3.33 1.09 -15.64
C GLU A 242 4.43 1.26 -16.70
N ASN A 243 4.86 2.50 -16.95
CA ASN A 243 6.01 2.83 -17.79
C ASN A 243 5.83 2.34 -19.24
N SER A 244 4.88 2.93 -19.96
CA SER A 244 4.64 2.65 -21.39
C SER A 244 5.30 3.71 -22.27
N ALA A 245 6.30 3.32 -23.07
CA ALA A 245 7.13 4.22 -23.87
C ALA A 245 6.38 4.92 -25.03
N ASP A 246 5.23 4.37 -25.44
CA ASP A 246 4.31 4.97 -26.41
C ASP A 246 2.88 5.04 -25.83
N ASN A 247 2.01 4.05 -26.03
CA ASN A 247 0.60 4.14 -25.63
C ASN A 247 0.18 2.99 -24.69
N ALA A 248 -0.48 3.31 -23.57
CA ALA A 248 -1.03 2.27 -22.71
C ALA A 248 -2.13 1.48 -23.43
N PHE A 249 -3.02 2.17 -24.15
CA PHE A 249 -3.99 1.57 -25.06
C PHE A 249 -3.87 2.17 -26.46
N GLU A 250 -3.80 1.32 -27.47
CA GLU A 250 -3.65 1.71 -28.87
C GLU A 250 -4.59 0.91 -29.77
N PRO A 251 -5.90 1.19 -29.76
CA PRO A 251 -6.75 0.84 -30.89
C PRO A 251 -6.27 1.55 -32.15
N GLU A 252 -6.10 0.83 -33.26
CA GLU A 252 -5.75 1.40 -34.57
C GLU A 252 -6.73 0.93 -35.65
N VAL A 253 -6.83 1.73 -36.70
CA VAL A 253 -7.49 1.42 -37.97
C VAL A 253 -9.01 1.28 -37.93
N TYR A 254 -9.57 0.22 -37.33
CA TYR A 254 -11.02 0.07 -37.18
C TYR A 254 -11.34 -0.80 -35.95
N CYS A 255 -12.13 -0.25 -35.03
CA CYS A 255 -12.54 -0.91 -33.79
C CYS A 255 -14.02 -0.65 -33.52
N LYS A 256 -14.73 -1.57 -32.84
CA LYS A 256 -16.16 -1.39 -32.50
C LYS A 256 -16.53 -2.09 -31.21
N ASN A 257 -17.37 -1.47 -30.38
CA ASN A 257 -17.85 -2.03 -29.12
C ASN A 257 -16.69 -2.43 -28.20
N LEU A 258 -15.80 -1.48 -27.92
CA LEU A 258 -14.68 -1.67 -27.01
C LEU A 258 -14.97 -0.98 -25.67
N HIS A 259 -14.71 -1.66 -24.57
CA HIS A 259 -14.87 -1.15 -23.22
C HIS A 259 -13.53 -1.17 -22.50
N PHE A 260 -13.04 -0.02 -22.09
CA PHE A 260 -11.84 0.16 -21.27
C PHE A 260 -12.25 0.74 -19.93
N TYR A 261 -12.14 -0.04 -18.85
CA TYR A 261 -12.63 0.43 -17.56
C TYR A 261 -11.89 -0.07 -16.34
N HIS A 262 -11.89 0.70 -15.25
CA HIS A 262 -11.22 0.33 -13.99
C HIS A 262 -9.74 -0.01 -14.14
N ASN A 263 -9.07 0.46 -15.21
CA ASN A 263 -7.64 0.28 -15.39
C ASN A 263 -6.87 1.38 -14.65
N LYS A 264 -5.61 1.08 -14.31
CA LYS A 264 -4.67 2.02 -13.72
C LYS A 264 -3.47 2.21 -14.64
N MET A 265 -3.24 3.42 -15.12
CA MET A 265 -2.04 3.77 -15.88
C MET A 265 -1.10 4.61 -15.02
N ILE A 266 0.18 4.27 -15.04
CA ILE A 266 1.24 4.98 -14.32
C ILE A 266 2.32 5.26 -15.35
N ASN A 267 2.67 6.52 -15.58
CA ASN A 267 3.77 6.91 -16.48
C ASN A 267 3.61 6.33 -17.90
N SER A 268 2.94 7.06 -18.78
CA SER A 268 2.80 6.68 -20.19
C SER A 268 2.89 7.91 -21.09
N HIS A 269 3.40 7.74 -22.30
CA HIS A 269 3.44 8.84 -23.27
C HIS A 269 2.01 9.28 -23.67
N ALA A 270 1.10 8.34 -23.93
CA ALA A 270 -0.35 8.55 -23.83
C ALA A 270 -1.10 7.40 -23.13
N PHE A 271 -2.23 7.71 -22.49
CA PHE A 271 -3.07 6.69 -21.85
C PHE A 271 -3.93 5.95 -22.86
N ILE A 272 -4.49 6.66 -23.84
CA ILE A 272 -5.14 6.01 -24.98
C ILE A 272 -4.89 6.81 -26.26
N SER A 273 -4.61 6.07 -27.32
CA SER A 273 -4.50 6.57 -28.69
C SER A 273 -5.65 6.01 -29.52
N VAL A 274 -6.50 6.89 -30.05
CA VAL A 274 -7.49 6.59 -31.10
C VAL A 274 -7.09 7.25 -32.43
N THR A 275 -5.78 7.41 -32.63
CA THR A 275 -5.23 7.98 -33.86
C THR A 275 -5.51 7.05 -35.04
N GLU A 276 -6.10 7.62 -36.09
CA GLU A 276 -6.47 6.89 -37.32
C GLU A 276 -7.37 5.66 -37.07
N VAL A 277 -8.30 5.78 -36.11
CA VAL A 277 -9.30 4.74 -35.80
C VAL A 277 -10.65 5.05 -36.46
N GLY A 278 -11.14 4.10 -37.25
CA GLY A 278 -12.51 4.00 -37.73
C GLY A 278 -13.43 3.22 -36.79
N GLY A 279 -14.75 3.38 -36.94
CA GLY A 279 -15.74 2.60 -36.20
C GLY A 279 -16.24 3.26 -34.92
N GLY A 280 -16.38 2.46 -33.85
CA GLY A 280 -17.04 2.79 -32.59
C GLY A 280 -18.38 2.04 -32.39
N PRO A 281 -19.04 2.18 -31.23
CA PRO A 281 -18.63 3.02 -30.11
C PRO A 281 -17.43 2.44 -29.36
N ILE A 282 -16.67 3.31 -28.69
CA ILE A 282 -15.62 2.97 -27.73
C ILE A 282 -16.01 3.60 -26.39
N TYR A 283 -15.93 2.85 -25.31
CA TYR A 283 -16.25 3.29 -23.96
C TYR A 283 -14.98 3.27 -23.11
N PHE A 284 -14.67 4.37 -22.45
CA PHE A 284 -13.49 4.55 -21.63
C PHE A 284 -13.88 5.20 -20.30
N TYR A 285 -14.06 4.40 -19.25
CA TYR A 285 -14.68 4.87 -18.01
C TYR A 285 -14.15 4.24 -16.73
N GLY A 286 -14.25 4.93 -15.61
CA GLY A 286 -13.82 4.38 -14.32
C GLY A 286 -12.31 4.14 -14.23
N ASN A 287 -11.50 4.65 -15.17
CA ASN A 287 -10.05 4.44 -15.18
C ASN A 287 -9.35 5.50 -14.33
N THR A 288 -8.13 5.15 -13.87
CA THR A 288 -7.25 6.06 -13.12
C THR A 288 -5.92 6.20 -13.81
N GLY A 289 -5.32 7.40 -13.80
CA GLY A 289 -4.01 7.61 -14.40
C GLY A 289 -3.15 8.62 -13.67
N VAL A 290 -1.86 8.33 -13.50
CA VAL A 290 -0.88 9.14 -12.77
C VAL A 290 0.36 9.36 -13.62
N LYS A 291 0.87 10.58 -13.67
CA LYS A 291 2.22 10.90 -14.18
C LYS A 291 3.11 11.34 -13.02
N LEU A 292 4.02 10.44 -12.62
CA LEU A 292 4.98 10.66 -11.56
C LEU A 292 6.13 11.57 -12.04
N PRO A 293 6.84 12.28 -11.13
CA PRO A 293 7.85 13.27 -11.49
C PRO A 293 9.08 12.76 -12.27
N ASP A 294 9.25 11.45 -12.40
CA ASP A 294 10.31 10.80 -13.19
C ASP A 294 9.90 10.53 -14.66
N CYS A 295 8.70 10.95 -15.05
CA CYS A 295 8.17 10.80 -16.40
C CYS A 295 8.61 11.96 -17.32
N ASN A 296 9.72 11.82 -18.03
CA ASN A 296 10.26 12.87 -18.94
C ASN A 296 9.60 12.91 -20.35
N ASP A 297 8.53 12.15 -20.61
CA ASP A 297 7.95 12.02 -21.97
C ASP A 297 6.40 11.98 -22.01
N GLY A 298 5.74 12.62 -21.06
CA GLY A 298 4.29 12.66 -21.04
C GLY A 298 3.69 13.62 -22.06
N TRP A 299 3.38 13.18 -23.29
CA TRP A 299 2.81 14.06 -24.33
C TRP A 299 1.33 14.41 -24.11
N THR A 300 0.43 13.44 -23.88
CA THR A 300 -1.01 13.73 -23.65
C THR A 300 -1.74 12.62 -22.90
N ILE A 301 -2.99 12.84 -22.46
CA ILE A 301 -3.87 11.76 -21.96
C ILE A 301 -4.48 11.02 -23.15
N PHE A 302 -5.18 11.77 -24.01
CA PHE A 302 -5.93 11.25 -25.14
C PHE A 302 -5.26 11.70 -26.45
N LYS A 303 -4.74 10.74 -27.20
CA LYS A 303 -4.16 10.96 -28.53
C LYS A 303 -5.24 10.70 -29.59
N THR A 304 -5.71 11.75 -30.25
CA THR A 304 -6.92 11.71 -31.12
C THR A 304 -6.71 12.21 -32.55
N ALA A 305 -5.46 12.50 -32.93
CA ALA A 305 -5.07 12.95 -34.26
C ALA A 305 -5.29 11.90 -35.36
N GLY A 306 -5.66 12.23 -36.60
CA GLY A 306 -5.70 11.23 -37.69
C GLY A 306 -5.72 11.81 -39.10
N ARG A 307 -5.07 11.15 -40.07
CA ARG A 307 -4.97 11.62 -41.46
C ARG A 307 -6.07 11.13 -42.40
N GLU A 308 -6.50 9.87 -42.25
CA GLU A 308 -7.39 9.22 -43.23
C GLU A 308 -8.68 8.66 -42.61
N ARG A 309 -8.61 8.09 -41.39
CA ARG A 309 -9.72 7.37 -40.74
C ARG A 309 -10.30 8.12 -39.54
N ARG A 310 -11.60 7.90 -39.28
CA ARG A 310 -12.42 8.66 -38.33
C ARG A 310 -13.42 7.77 -37.59
N LEU A 311 -13.68 8.09 -36.32
CA LEU A 311 -14.76 7.49 -35.56
C LEU A 311 -16.11 7.73 -36.26
N THR A 312 -16.81 6.65 -36.62
CA THR A 312 -18.17 6.69 -37.19
C THR A 312 -19.25 6.59 -36.12
N ALA A 313 -18.89 6.20 -34.90
CA ALA A 313 -19.73 6.18 -33.71
C ALA A 313 -18.95 6.74 -32.50
N PRO A 314 -19.65 7.14 -31.41
CA PRO A 314 -18.99 7.95 -30.39
C PRO A 314 -17.88 7.23 -29.62
N PHE A 315 -16.83 7.99 -29.29
CA PHE A 315 -15.86 7.63 -28.26
C PHE A 315 -16.28 8.28 -26.93
N TYR A 316 -16.88 7.48 -26.06
CA TYR A 316 -17.34 7.89 -24.74
C TYR A 316 -16.20 7.83 -23.73
N ILE A 317 -15.90 8.96 -23.11
CA ILE A 317 -14.89 9.11 -22.05
C ILE A 317 -15.60 9.67 -20.83
N PHE A 318 -15.79 8.89 -19.77
CA PHE A 318 -16.52 9.39 -18.61
C PHE A 318 -16.14 8.76 -17.29
N ASN A 319 -16.35 9.48 -16.19
CA ASN A 319 -16.08 8.96 -14.84
C ASN A 319 -14.65 8.41 -14.70
N ASN A 320 -13.65 9.09 -15.25
CA ASN A 320 -12.24 8.74 -15.05
C ASN A 320 -11.55 9.75 -14.13
N SER A 321 -10.47 9.35 -13.46
CA SER A 321 -9.69 10.24 -12.58
C SER A 321 -8.23 10.32 -13.00
N TRP A 322 -7.71 11.53 -13.14
CA TRP A 322 -6.40 11.78 -13.72
C TRP A 322 -5.54 12.65 -12.82
N GLN A 323 -4.26 12.32 -12.70
CA GLN A 323 -3.22 13.26 -12.36
C GLN A 323 -2.20 13.33 -13.49
N VAL A 324 -2.03 14.52 -14.07
CA VAL A 324 -1.09 14.74 -15.18
C VAL A 324 -0.46 16.12 -15.14
N ASP A 325 0.64 16.27 -15.88
CA ASP A 325 1.36 17.53 -16.14
C ASP A 325 1.26 17.98 -17.60
N SER A 326 0.53 17.24 -18.44
CA SER A 326 0.44 17.44 -19.89
C SER A 326 -0.94 17.88 -20.37
N ASP A 327 -1.06 18.11 -21.69
CA ASP A 327 -2.34 18.38 -22.33
C ASP A 327 -3.31 17.19 -22.22
N VAL A 328 -4.61 17.48 -22.04
CA VAL A 328 -5.66 16.45 -22.00
C VAL A 328 -5.86 15.83 -23.38
N LEU A 329 -5.83 16.67 -24.43
CA LEU A 329 -5.90 16.28 -25.83
C LEU A 329 -4.73 16.94 -26.59
N GLY A 330 -3.73 16.16 -27.00
CA GLY A 330 -2.43 16.64 -27.48
C GLY A 330 -2.43 17.24 -28.90
N SER A 331 -1.47 18.14 -29.19
CA SER A 331 -1.36 18.86 -30.46
C SER A 331 -0.56 18.11 -31.56
N VAL A 332 -1.16 17.87 -32.73
CA VAL A 332 -0.54 17.42 -33.98
C VAL A 332 -0.63 18.49 -35.09
N ASN A 333 -0.01 18.23 -36.24
CA ASN A 333 -0.06 19.12 -37.39
C ASN A 333 -1.53 19.42 -37.83
N THR A 334 -1.87 20.70 -37.92
CA THR A 334 -3.18 21.25 -38.32
C THR A 334 -3.56 20.97 -39.78
N SER A 335 -2.86 20.10 -40.49
CA SER A 335 -3.26 19.59 -41.82
C SER A 335 -4.08 18.29 -41.75
N TYR A 336 -4.27 17.70 -40.57
CA TYR A 336 -4.87 16.35 -40.40
C TYR A 336 -6.05 16.34 -39.41
N TRP A 337 -7.22 16.87 -39.82
CA TRP A 337 -8.36 17.23 -38.94
C TRP A 337 -9.61 16.36 -39.10
N HIS A 338 -9.73 15.26 -38.35
CA HIS A 338 -10.72 14.26 -38.74
C HIS A 338 -11.55 13.58 -37.61
N ASN A 339 -11.37 13.83 -36.30
CA ASN A 339 -12.24 13.23 -35.28
C ASN A 339 -13.32 14.21 -34.73
N ASP A 340 -14.59 13.87 -34.98
CA ASP A 340 -15.77 14.69 -34.66
C ASP A 340 -16.86 13.90 -33.92
N ASN A 341 -16.49 12.92 -33.10
CA ASN A 341 -17.44 12.09 -32.34
C ASN A 341 -16.94 11.70 -30.94
N ILE A 342 -16.23 12.60 -30.27
CA ILE A 342 -15.75 12.43 -28.89
C ILE A 342 -16.81 12.95 -27.93
N HIS A 343 -17.17 12.11 -26.97
CA HIS A 343 -18.20 12.34 -25.98
C HIS A 343 -17.56 12.25 -24.60
N HIS A 344 -17.17 13.39 -24.04
CA HIS A 344 -16.31 13.46 -22.86
C HIS A 344 -17.06 14.13 -21.70
N PHE A 345 -17.35 13.36 -20.64
CA PHE A 345 -18.27 13.76 -19.56
C PHE A 345 -17.84 13.30 -18.17
N ASN A 346 -18.09 14.07 -17.11
CA ASN A 346 -17.95 13.63 -15.71
C ASN A 346 -16.54 13.06 -15.35
N ASN A 347 -15.46 13.56 -15.94
CA ASN A 347 -14.09 13.17 -15.58
C ASN A 347 -13.46 14.17 -14.61
N ALA A 348 -12.59 13.68 -13.72
CA ALA A 348 -11.91 14.51 -12.71
C ALA A 348 -10.39 14.58 -12.97
N TYR A 349 -9.82 15.79 -12.91
CA TYR A 349 -8.42 16.05 -13.27
C TYR A 349 -7.65 16.85 -12.21
N HIS A 350 -6.49 16.34 -11.82
CA HIS A 350 -5.48 17.05 -11.05
C HIS A 350 -4.29 17.41 -11.94
N LEU A 351 -4.10 18.70 -12.21
CA LEU A 351 -3.02 19.19 -13.09
C LEU A 351 -1.85 19.70 -12.26
N SER A 352 -0.69 19.05 -12.35
CA SER A 352 0.40 19.24 -11.36
C SER A 352 1.35 20.42 -11.62
N HIS A 353 1.42 20.97 -12.84
CA HIS A 353 2.44 21.98 -13.20
C HIS A 353 2.00 23.10 -14.16
N ASN A 354 0.79 23.06 -14.74
CA ASN A 354 0.40 23.94 -15.85
C ASN A 354 -0.75 24.89 -15.48
N GLU A 355 -0.56 26.20 -15.74
CA GLU A 355 -1.57 27.26 -15.61
C GLU A 355 -2.59 27.27 -16.78
N THR A 356 -2.42 26.38 -17.76
CA THR A 356 -3.30 26.26 -18.93
C THR A 356 -3.43 24.81 -19.35
N VAL A 357 -4.60 24.39 -19.83
CA VAL A 357 -4.78 23.07 -20.46
C VAL A 357 -4.88 23.24 -21.97
N GLY A 358 -4.13 22.43 -22.71
CA GLY A 358 -4.30 22.26 -24.15
C GLY A 358 -5.43 21.28 -24.47
N ILE A 359 -6.38 21.76 -25.28
CA ILE A 359 -7.35 20.92 -25.97
C ILE A 359 -7.19 21.19 -27.46
N TYR A 360 -6.63 20.21 -28.16
CA TYR A 360 -6.30 20.33 -29.58
C TYR A 360 -7.01 19.26 -30.44
N HIS A 361 -7.17 19.56 -31.72
CA HIS A 361 -7.69 18.70 -32.80
C HIS A 361 -9.14 18.19 -32.66
N LEU A 362 -10.09 19.09 -32.43
CA LEU A 362 -11.51 18.75 -32.35
C LEU A 362 -12.32 19.29 -33.54
N GLY A 363 -13.17 18.45 -34.12
CA GLY A 363 -14.26 18.86 -35.00
C GLY A 363 -15.49 19.40 -34.26
N LYS A 364 -16.43 20.00 -34.99
CA LYS A 364 -17.63 20.70 -34.47
C LYS A 364 -18.68 19.84 -33.74
N ASN A 365 -18.58 18.51 -33.85
CA ASN A 365 -19.59 17.57 -33.37
C ASN A 365 -19.18 16.87 -32.05
N ASN A 366 -18.04 17.22 -31.48
CA ASN A 366 -17.61 16.69 -30.18
C ASN A 366 -18.38 17.34 -29.02
N LEU A 367 -18.62 16.58 -27.95
CA LEU A 367 -19.33 17.02 -26.75
C LEU A 367 -18.40 16.94 -25.53
N PHE A 368 -18.34 18.04 -24.78
CA PHE A 368 -17.57 18.18 -23.55
C PHE A 368 -18.49 18.79 -22.49
N GLU A 369 -18.69 18.13 -21.35
CA GLU A 369 -19.56 18.67 -20.29
C GLU A 369 -19.18 18.14 -18.89
N ASN A 370 -19.21 19.03 -17.89
CA ASN A 370 -19.05 18.73 -16.46
C ASN A 370 -17.82 17.87 -16.11
N ASP A 371 -16.69 18.14 -16.75
CA ASP A 371 -15.39 17.61 -16.35
C ASP A 371 -14.74 18.56 -15.33
N CYS A 372 -14.59 18.11 -14.09
CA CYS A 372 -13.95 18.89 -13.05
C CYS A 372 -12.43 18.71 -13.14
N ALA A 373 -11.79 19.62 -13.85
CA ALA A 373 -10.38 19.89 -13.64
C ALA A 373 -10.22 21.05 -12.66
N ASN A 374 -8.98 21.44 -12.38
CA ASN A 374 -8.61 22.77 -11.88
C ASN A 374 -9.17 23.94 -12.73
N ILE A 375 -10.06 23.69 -13.70
CA ILE A 375 -10.84 24.58 -14.57
C ILE A 375 -12.14 23.84 -15.00
N PRO A 376 -13.32 24.50 -15.05
CA PRO A 376 -14.47 23.97 -15.78
C PRO A 376 -14.21 23.92 -17.30
N PHE A 377 -14.53 22.82 -17.97
CA PHE A 377 -14.49 22.76 -19.44
C PHE A 377 -15.61 23.62 -20.05
N PRO A 378 -15.41 24.25 -21.22
CA PRO A 378 -16.48 24.95 -21.91
C PRO A 378 -17.53 23.95 -22.44
N ASP A 379 -18.82 24.31 -22.34
CA ASP A 379 -19.97 23.48 -22.77
C ASP A 379 -19.88 23.00 -24.23
N LYS A 380 -19.10 23.69 -25.06
CA LYS A 380 -18.73 23.29 -26.42
C LYS A 380 -17.31 23.74 -26.77
N VAL A 381 -16.46 22.79 -27.16
CA VAL A 381 -15.15 23.09 -27.77
C VAL A 381 -15.28 23.04 -29.29
N ILE A 382 -15.40 24.22 -29.92
CA ILE A 382 -15.57 24.35 -31.39
C ILE A 382 -14.28 24.64 -32.15
N GLU A 383 -13.22 25.06 -31.46
CA GLU A 383 -11.90 25.39 -32.02
C GLU A 383 -10.76 24.94 -31.08
N THR A 384 -9.57 24.75 -31.65
CA THR A 384 -8.38 24.36 -30.90
C THR A 384 -7.74 25.53 -30.17
N GLY A 385 -7.41 25.36 -28.89
CA GLY A 385 -6.83 26.42 -28.10
C GLY A 385 -6.29 25.96 -26.75
N ARG A 386 -5.51 26.84 -26.11
CA ARG A 386 -5.18 26.73 -24.68
C ARG A 386 -6.17 27.54 -23.87
N TYR A 387 -6.69 26.94 -22.80
CA TYR A 387 -7.67 27.58 -21.93
C TYR A 387 -6.99 28.01 -20.60
N PRO A 388 -7.14 29.26 -20.15
CA PRO A 388 -6.51 29.79 -18.93
C PRO A 388 -7.13 29.20 -17.66
N SER A 389 -6.31 28.95 -16.63
CA SER A 389 -6.75 28.34 -15.38
C SER A 389 -7.40 29.31 -14.40
N ILE A 390 -8.58 28.93 -13.89
CA ILE A 390 -9.14 29.40 -12.61
C ILE A 390 -9.65 28.16 -11.87
N VAL A 391 -9.17 28.00 -10.63
CA VAL A 391 -9.17 26.79 -9.80
C VAL A 391 -10.58 26.27 -9.48
N ALA A 392 -10.85 25.01 -9.85
CA ALA A 392 -11.82 24.14 -9.19
C ALA A 392 -11.08 22.85 -8.79
N ASP A 393 -10.44 22.81 -7.63
CA ASP A 393 -9.76 21.61 -7.16
C ASP A 393 -10.79 20.49 -6.95
N PRO A 394 -10.65 19.31 -7.60
CA PRO A 394 -11.53 18.17 -7.34
C PRO A 394 -11.50 17.71 -5.89
N MET A 395 -10.52 18.15 -5.10
CA MET A 395 -10.29 17.73 -3.73
C MET A 395 -10.12 16.21 -3.65
N PHE A 396 -9.20 15.66 -4.44
CA PHE A 396 -8.78 14.28 -4.26
C PHE A 396 -8.01 14.12 -2.95
N VAL A 397 -8.19 12.98 -2.28
CA VAL A 397 -7.45 12.65 -1.05
C VAL A 397 -5.94 12.71 -1.27
N ASP A 398 -5.43 12.18 -2.39
CA ASP A 398 -4.04 12.40 -2.81
C ASP A 398 -3.86 12.12 -4.31
N GLY A 399 -4.34 13.03 -5.15
CA GLY A 399 -4.28 12.90 -6.61
C GLY A 399 -2.85 12.76 -7.15
N LYS A 400 -1.87 13.43 -6.52
CA LYS A 400 -0.44 13.38 -6.91
C LYS A 400 0.14 11.97 -6.87
N TYR A 401 -0.27 11.17 -5.89
CA TYR A 401 0.25 9.81 -5.70
C TYR A 401 -0.78 8.73 -6.04
N GLY A 402 -1.84 9.08 -6.78
CA GLY A 402 -2.80 8.13 -7.32
C GLY A 402 -3.93 7.69 -6.39
N ASN A 403 -4.20 8.43 -5.32
CA ASN A 403 -5.42 8.28 -4.54
C ASN A 403 -6.48 9.29 -5.02
N PHE A 404 -7.36 8.82 -5.90
CA PHE A 404 -8.36 9.64 -6.58
C PHE A 404 -9.76 9.62 -5.93
N LEU A 405 -9.85 9.21 -4.66
CA LEU A 405 -11.09 9.38 -3.89
C LEU A 405 -11.33 10.86 -3.60
N LEU A 406 -12.60 11.29 -3.62
CA LEU A 406 -12.99 12.68 -3.33
C LEU A 406 -13.10 12.92 -1.82
N GLU A 407 -12.57 14.03 -1.33
CA GLU A 407 -12.74 14.50 0.05
C GLU A 407 -14.19 14.94 0.33
N GLU A 408 -14.54 15.08 1.61
CA GLU A 408 -15.82 15.65 2.04
C GLU A 408 -15.85 17.16 1.71
N GLY A 409 -16.93 17.63 1.06
CA GLY A 409 -17.03 19.01 0.57
C GLY A 409 -16.40 19.24 -0.80
N SER A 410 -15.89 18.19 -1.47
CA SER A 410 -15.46 18.26 -2.86
C SER A 410 -16.56 18.86 -3.75
N PRO A 411 -16.24 19.83 -4.63
CA PRO A 411 -17.20 20.37 -5.59
C PRO A 411 -17.61 19.36 -6.67
N CYS A 412 -16.93 18.21 -6.73
CA CYS A 412 -17.20 17.13 -7.68
C CYS A 412 -18.25 16.14 -7.18
N LYS A 413 -18.61 16.18 -5.89
CA LYS A 413 -19.63 15.31 -5.32
C LYS A 413 -21.01 15.68 -5.83
N ASP A 414 -21.76 14.69 -6.31
CA ASP A 414 -23.07 14.88 -6.94
C ASP A 414 -23.09 15.93 -8.08
N ALA A 415 -21.96 16.13 -8.78
CA ALA A 415 -21.77 17.25 -9.71
C ALA A 415 -21.89 16.88 -11.21
N GLY A 416 -22.12 15.61 -11.56
CA GLY A 416 -22.19 15.15 -12.95
C GLY A 416 -23.57 15.23 -13.62
N ILE A 417 -23.60 15.03 -14.95
CA ILE A 417 -24.84 14.76 -15.69
C ILE A 417 -25.19 13.27 -15.62
N VAL A 418 -26.49 12.97 -15.54
CA VAL A 418 -27.01 11.63 -15.82
C VAL A 418 -27.20 11.54 -17.33
N LEU A 419 -26.56 10.58 -17.98
CA LEU A 419 -26.66 10.41 -19.44
C LEU A 419 -28.01 9.75 -19.79
N ASP A 420 -28.93 10.51 -20.38
CA ASP A 420 -30.22 10.02 -20.88
C ASP A 420 -30.02 8.94 -21.97
N ASN A 421 -30.84 7.87 -21.94
CA ASN A 421 -30.76 6.71 -22.85
C ASN A 421 -29.47 5.88 -22.75
N PHE A 422 -28.63 6.13 -21.76
CA PHE A 422 -27.56 5.24 -21.38
C PHE A 422 -28.14 4.22 -20.37
N PRO A 423 -28.02 2.90 -20.58
CA PRO A 423 -28.63 1.90 -19.70
C PRO A 423 -27.89 1.85 -18.37
N ILE A 424 -28.18 2.80 -17.49
CA ILE A 424 -27.59 2.94 -16.16
C ILE A 424 -28.64 2.47 -15.15
N TYR A 425 -28.42 1.32 -14.52
CA TYR A 425 -29.13 0.93 -13.30
C TYR A 425 -28.49 1.66 -12.12
N TYR A 426 -28.89 2.91 -11.90
CA TYR A 426 -28.55 3.68 -10.70
C TYR A 426 -29.80 4.33 -10.09
N THR A 427 -29.87 4.38 -8.76
CA THR A 427 -31.09 4.57 -7.97
C THR A 427 -31.28 5.97 -7.40
N GLY A 428 -30.68 6.99 -8.01
CA GLY A 428 -31.13 8.39 -7.88
C GLY A 428 -30.29 9.29 -6.98
N ASP A 429 -29.26 9.89 -7.59
CA ASP A 429 -28.67 11.21 -7.36
C ASP A 429 -27.70 11.50 -8.54
N LYS A 430 -27.14 12.71 -8.66
CA LYS A 430 -26.12 13.02 -9.68
C LYS A 430 -24.83 12.26 -9.33
N LEU A 431 -24.05 11.84 -10.33
CA LEU A 431 -22.81 11.08 -10.08
C LEU A 431 -21.71 11.99 -9.51
N ASP A 432 -20.93 11.45 -8.57
CA ASP A 432 -19.58 11.94 -8.30
C ASP A 432 -18.79 11.93 -9.61
N ILE A 433 -18.11 13.04 -9.90
CA ILE A 433 -17.26 13.16 -11.07
C ILE A 433 -15.95 12.39 -10.80
N GLY A 434 -15.71 11.30 -11.52
CA GLY A 434 -14.45 10.55 -11.45
C GLY A 434 -14.60 9.03 -11.45
N ALA A 435 -13.49 8.32 -11.22
CA ALA A 435 -13.46 6.86 -11.21
C ALA A 435 -14.18 6.22 -10.01
N TYR A 436 -14.60 7.03 -9.03
CA TYR A 436 -15.27 6.58 -7.83
C TYR A 436 -16.56 7.38 -7.55
N ASP A 437 -17.58 6.69 -7.07
CA ASP A 437 -18.86 7.19 -6.58
C ASP A 437 -19.10 6.63 -5.17
N ASP A 438 -19.19 7.50 -4.16
CA ASP A 438 -19.29 7.15 -2.74
C ASP A 438 -18.28 6.05 -2.31
N GLY A 439 -17.02 6.23 -2.75
CA GLY A 439 -15.93 5.30 -2.44
C GLY A 439 -15.97 3.96 -3.17
N LYS A 440 -16.84 3.77 -4.16
CA LYS A 440 -16.93 2.57 -5.02
C LYS A 440 -16.56 2.92 -6.45
N LEU A 441 -16.00 1.97 -7.19
CA LEU A 441 -15.70 2.17 -8.61
C LEU A 441 -16.97 2.47 -9.39
N VAL A 442 -16.90 3.47 -10.27
CA VAL A 442 -18.06 3.84 -11.08
C VAL A 442 -18.34 2.78 -12.13
N GLU A 443 -19.60 2.36 -12.16
CA GLU A 443 -20.09 1.36 -13.10
C GLU A 443 -20.39 1.98 -14.46
N GLY A 444 -19.99 1.28 -15.53
CA GLY A 444 -20.36 1.64 -16.89
C GLY A 444 -21.46 0.75 -17.47
N PRO A 445 -21.74 0.93 -18.78
CA PRO A 445 -22.81 0.23 -19.45
C PRO A 445 -22.48 -1.25 -19.54
N VAL A 446 -23.52 -2.08 -19.49
CA VAL A 446 -23.38 -3.54 -19.65
C VAL A 446 -22.89 -3.84 -21.06
N PHE A 447 -21.87 -4.67 -21.17
CA PHE A 447 -21.40 -5.18 -22.46
C PHE A 447 -22.51 -6.01 -23.11
N ARG A 448 -23.02 -5.54 -24.25
CA ARG A 448 -23.92 -6.33 -25.11
C ARG A 448 -23.13 -6.72 -26.34
N TYR A 449 -23.18 -8.01 -26.70
CA TYR A 449 -22.51 -8.44 -27.91
C TYR A 449 -23.16 -7.80 -29.12
N VAL A 450 -22.34 -7.24 -29.98
CA VAL A 450 -22.79 -6.69 -31.26
C VAL A 450 -22.22 -7.57 -32.34
N GLU A 451 -23.09 -8.22 -33.11
CA GLU A 451 -22.67 -8.95 -34.30
C GLU A 451 -21.87 -8.00 -35.21
N PRO A 452 -20.65 -8.37 -35.61
CA PRO A 452 -20.02 -7.77 -36.77
C PRO A 452 -20.94 -7.94 -38.00
N GLY A 453 -20.62 -7.34 -39.15
CA GLY A 453 -21.42 -7.53 -40.38
C GLY A 453 -21.53 -9.01 -40.82
N GLU A 454 -21.92 -9.27 -42.08
CA GLU A 454 -22.22 -10.64 -42.60
C GLU A 454 -21.04 -11.66 -42.60
N GLU A 455 -19.89 -11.36 -41.98
CA GLU A 455 -18.62 -12.10 -42.15
C GLU A 455 -18.10 -12.88 -40.91
N MET A 456 -18.79 -12.93 -39.76
CA MET A 456 -18.32 -13.78 -38.65
C MET A 456 -18.50 -15.27 -38.97
N PRO A 457 -17.42 -16.09 -38.96
CA PRO A 457 -17.49 -17.50 -39.34
C PRO A 457 -18.22 -18.38 -38.32
N GLU A 458 -18.33 -17.95 -37.06
CA GLU A 458 -19.03 -18.63 -35.96
C GLU A 458 -19.70 -17.59 -35.04
N GLN A 459 -20.86 -17.93 -34.46
CA GLN A 459 -21.60 -17.08 -33.52
C GLN A 459 -20.92 -17.06 -32.13
N GLU A 460 -20.91 -15.92 -31.44
CA GLU A 460 -20.47 -15.87 -30.03
C GLU A 460 -21.35 -16.78 -29.16
N MET A 461 -20.72 -17.58 -28.30
CA MET A 461 -21.42 -18.29 -27.24
C MET A 461 -21.82 -17.30 -26.15
N PRO A 462 -23.12 -17.16 -25.82
CA PRO A 462 -23.62 -16.26 -24.78
C PRO A 462 -22.82 -16.40 -23.49
N ARG A 463 -22.29 -15.32 -22.93
CA ARG A 463 -21.51 -15.39 -21.68
C ARG A 463 -21.99 -14.40 -20.64
N ILE A 464 -21.68 -14.69 -19.38
CA ILE A 464 -21.86 -13.70 -18.31
C ILE A 464 -20.81 -12.61 -18.50
N VAL A 465 -21.24 -11.36 -18.60
CA VAL A 465 -20.35 -10.21 -18.80
C VAL A 465 -20.15 -9.43 -17.51
N LYS A 466 -21.21 -9.29 -16.71
CA LYS A 466 -21.25 -8.49 -15.49
C LYS A 466 -22.06 -9.19 -14.43
N HIS A 467 -21.79 -8.89 -13.17
CA HIS A 467 -22.58 -9.35 -12.05
C HIS A 467 -22.65 -8.31 -10.94
N LYS A 468 -23.65 -8.43 -10.06
CA LYS A 468 -23.80 -7.57 -8.88
C LYS A 468 -24.52 -8.34 -7.79
N ILE A 469 -24.11 -8.15 -6.54
CA ILE A 469 -24.79 -8.73 -5.39
C ILE A 469 -25.45 -7.60 -4.60
N GLU A 470 -26.71 -7.78 -4.25
CA GLU A 470 -27.46 -6.86 -3.40
C GLU A 470 -28.24 -7.70 -2.37
N ASN A 471 -27.80 -7.65 -1.10
CA ASN A 471 -28.36 -8.43 0.00
C ASN A 471 -28.37 -9.94 -0.32
N ASN A 472 -29.55 -10.51 -0.55
CA ASN A 472 -29.78 -11.91 -0.88
C ASN A 472 -29.97 -12.17 -2.39
N THR A 473 -29.68 -11.19 -3.26
CA THR A 473 -29.85 -11.30 -4.70
C THR A 473 -28.52 -11.26 -5.45
N LEU A 474 -28.39 -12.11 -6.48
CA LEU A 474 -27.32 -12.11 -7.46
C LEU A 474 -27.88 -11.71 -8.82
N LYS A 475 -27.42 -10.58 -9.34
CA LYS A 475 -27.71 -10.09 -10.69
C LYS A 475 -26.60 -10.55 -11.63
N LEU A 476 -26.96 -11.14 -12.76
CA LEU A 476 -26.08 -11.64 -13.81
C LEU A 476 -26.50 -11.03 -15.14
N TRP A 477 -25.61 -10.29 -15.78
CA TRP A 477 -25.83 -9.79 -17.13
C TRP A 477 -25.12 -10.68 -18.14
N PHE A 478 -25.77 -10.87 -19.27
CA PHE A 478 -25.32 -11.75 -20.35
C PHE A 478 -24.98 -10.96 -21.60
N SER A 479 -24.09 -11.50 -22.43
CA SER A 479 -23.75 -10.91 -23.73
C SER A 479 -24.87 -11.07 -24.76
N TYR A 480 -25.78 -12.02 -24.52
CA TYR A 480 -27.00 -12.30 -25.29
C TYR A 480 -28.22 -12.44 -24.36
N PRO A 481 -29.45 -12.20 -24.86
CA PRO A 481 -30.65 -12.35 -24.05
C PRO A 481 -30.95 -13.82 -23.78
N LEU A 482 -31.44 -14.13 -22.58
CA LEU A 482 -31.74 -15.50 -22.14
C LEU A 482 -33.14 -15.98 -22.51
N SER A 483 -33.27 -17.29 -22.72
CA SER A 483 -34.54 -17.99 -22.82
C SER A 483 -35.05 -18.37 -21.43
N GLU A 484 -36.12 -17.71 -21.00
CA GLU A 484 -36.77 -17.93 -19.69
C GLU A 484 -37.09 -19.42 -19.43
N GLN A 485 -37.46 -20.17 -20.46
CA GLN A 485 -37.87 -21.57 -20.36
C GLN A 485 -36.77 -22.49 -19.82
N THR A 486 -35.51 -22.11 -20.00
CA THR A 486 -34.33 -22.92 -19.66
C THR A 486 -33.74 -22.59 -18.29
N ILE A 487 -34.22 -21.52 -17.63
CA ILE A 487 -33.64 -21.04 -16.38
C ILE A 487 -34.25 -21.79 -15.19
N ARG A 488 -33.38 -22.32 -14.32
CA ARG A 488 -33.75 -22.94 -13.05
C ARG A 488 -32.82 -22.39 -11.97
N PRO A 489 -33.33 -21.66 -10.94
CA PRO A 489 -32.50 -21.01 -9.95
C PRO A 489 -31.67 -21.99 -9.12
N GLU A 490 -32.17 -23.22 -8.90
CA GLU A 490 -31.48 -24.28 -8.19
C GLU A 490 -30.22 -24.80 -8.90
N TYR A 491 -30.07 -24.52 -10.21
CA TYR A 491 -28.86 -24.87 -10.95
C TYR A 491 -27.74 -23.87 -10.73
N PHE A 492 -28.04 -22.70 -10.19
CA PHE A 492 -27.03 -21.73 -9.81
C PHE A 492 -26.71 -21.91 -8.33
N ALA A 493 -25.42 -21.84 -8.00
CA ALA A 493 -25.00 -21.65 -6.63
C ALA A 493 -23.84 -20.67 -6.56
N LEU A 494 -23.94 -19.72 -5.65
CA LEU A 494 -22.91 -18.76 -5.33
C LEU A 494 -22.21 -19.16 -4.03
N ASN A 495 -20.93 -19.52 -4.10
CA ASN A 495 -20.17 -20.04 -2.95
C ASN A 495 -20.87 -21.24 -2.27
N GLY A 496 -21.57 -22.05 -3.07
CA GLY A 496 -22.40 -23.17 -2.58
C GLY A 496 -23.79 -22.78 -2.07
N ILE A 497 -24.11 -21.48 -1.96
CA ILE A 497 -25.46 -21.00 -1.63
C ILE A 497 -26.33 -21.09 -2.87
N THR A 498 -27.42 -21.85 -2.78
CA THR A 498 -28.38 -22.06 -3.89
C THR A 498 -29.46 -20.99 -3.91
N PHE A 499 -30.06 -20.78 -5.08
CA PHE A 499 -31.12 -19.79 -5.28
C PHE A 499 -32.49 -20.46 -5.34
N GLN A 500 -33.53 -19.76 -4.88
CA GLN A 500 -34.90 -20.26 -4.84
C GLN A 500 -35.81 -19.63 -5.91
N HIS A 501 -35.50 -18.41 -6.33
CA HIS A 501 -36.31 -17.66 -7.29
C HIS A 501 -35.42 -16.98 -8.32
N PHE A 502 -35.99 -16.69 -9.50
CA PHE A 502 -35.34 -15.85 -10.50
C PHE A 502 -36.33 -14.87 -11.16
N SER A 503 -35.80 -13.82 -11.78
CA SER A 503 -36.53 -12.95 -12.71
C SER A 503 -35.61 -12.47 -13.83
N LEU A 504 -36.20 -12.16 -15.00
CA LEU A 504 -35.49 -11.58 -16.14
C LEU A 504 -35.86 -10.11 -16.30
N HIS A 505 -34.87 -9.30 -16.67
CA HIS A 505 -34.98 -7.86 -16.93
C HIS A 505 -34.17 -7.53 -18.18
N ASP A 506 -34.26 -6.28 -18.64
CA ASP A 506 -33.41 -5.71 -19.69
C ASP A 506 -33.51 -6.46 -21.01
N ASP A 507 -34.73 -6.71 -21.49
CA ASP A 507 -34.98 -7.55 -22.67
C ASP A 507 -34.33 -8.94 -22.55
N ASN A 508 -34.35 -9.50 -21.34
CA ASN A 508 -33.76 -10.78 -20.94
C ASN A 508 -32.23 -10.84 -20.90
N TYR A 509 -31.53 -9.71 -20.97
CA TYR A 509 -30.07 -9.67 -20.78
C TYR A 509 -29.66 -9.75 -19.31
N LEU A 510 -30.57 -9.48 -18.36
CA LEU A 510 -30.32 -9.51 -16.92
C LEU A 510 -31.12 -10.62 -16.25
N LEU A 511 -30.42 -11.58 -15.65
CA LEU A 511 -30.96 -12.58 -14.74
C LEU A 511 -30.73 -12.16 -13.28
N VAL A 512 -31.81 -12.04 -12.51
CA VAL A 512 -31.75 -11.79 -11.06
C VAL A 512 -32.14 -13.05 -10.31
N LEU A 513 -31.21 -13.63 -9.58
CA LEU A 513 -31.39 -14.82 -8.74
C LEU A 513 -31.52 -14.41 -7.28
N THR A 514 -32.45 -15.03 -6.53
CA THR A 514 -32.71 -14.70 -5.12
C THR A 514 -32.50 -15.91 -4.21
N ALA A 515 -31.62 -15.76 -3.22
CA ALA A 515 -31.32 -16.76 -2.20
C ALA A 515 -32.13 -16.53 -0.91
N LYS A 516 -32.18 -17.56 -0.05
CA LYS A 516 -32.86 -17.50 1.25
C LYS A 516 -32.09 -16.67 2.28
N GLU A 517 -30.77 -16.71 2.18
CA GLU A 517 -29.83 -16.02 3.06
C GLU A 517 -29.10 -14.91 2.32
N ASN A 518 -28.49 -13.99 3.07
CA ASN A 518 -27.67 -12.93 2.48
C ASN A 518 -26.46 -13.55 1.77
N LEU A 519 -26.18 -13.04 0.59
CA LEU A 519 -25.08 -13.51 -0.23
C LEU A 519 -23.78 -12.82 0.17
N PRO A 520 -22.65 -13.55 0.13
CA PRO A 520 -21.35 -12.96 0.39
C PRO A 520 -21.03 -11.92 -0.69
N GLN A 521 -20.63 -10.71 -0.27
CA GLN A 521 -20.29 -9.61 -1.17
C GLN A 521 -18.92 -9.75 -1.84
N ASN A 522 -18.04 -10.59 -1.28
CA ASN A 522 -16.68 -10.81 -1.76
C ASN A 522 -16.45 -12.30 -2.06
N ASN A 523 -15.42 -12.61 -2.86
CA ASN A 523 -15.00 -13.99 -3.19
C ASN A 523 -16.11 -14.78 -3.89
N ILE A 524 -16.60 -14.26 -5.02
CA ILE A 524 -17.81 -14.71 -5.72
C ILE A 524 -17.47 -15.89 -6.64
N TYR A 525 -17.97 -17.08 -6.29
CA TYR A 525 -17.89 -18.31 -7.09
C TYR A 525 -19.24 -18.74 -7.60
N LEU A 526 -19.48 -18.58 -8.89
CA LEU A 526 -20.70 -19.07 -9.51
C LEU A 526 -20.47 -20.46 -10.10
N SER A 527 -21.12 -21.45 -9.50
CA SER A 527 -21.32 -22.75 -10.13
C SER A 527 -22.68 -22.81 -10.80
N VAL A 528 -22.72 -23.39 -12.01
CA VAL A 528 -23.94 -23.60 -12.78
C VAL A 528 -24.01 -25.07 -13.18
N SER A 529 -24.87 -25.86 -12.53
CA SER A 529 -24.93 -27.31 -12.75
C SER A 529 -25.56 -27.69 -14.09
N ASP A 530 -26.49 -26.89 -14.59
CA ASP A 530 -26.99 -26.96 -15.96
C ASP A 530 -27.25 -25.53 -16.46
N LYS A 531 -26.72 -25.23 -17.64
CA LYS A 531 -26.58 -23.86 -18.14
C LYS A 531 -27.82 -23.47 -18.96
N PRO A 532 -28.46 -22.33 -18.68
CA PRO A 532 -29.56 -21.85 -19.51
C PRO A 532 -29.09 -21.54 -20.93
N GLU A 533 -30.06 -21.39 -21.83
CA GLU A 533 -29.85 -21.04 -23.23
C GLU A 533 -30.18 -19.57 -23.47
N SER A 534 -29.58 -18.98 -24.50
CA SER A 534 -30.03 -17.72 -25.08
C SER A 534 -31.41 -17.86 -25.73
N THR A 535 -32.01 -16.73 -26.11
CA THR A 535 -33.21 -16.73 -26.97
C THR A 535 -32.98 -17.30 -28.37
N LYS A 536 -31.72 -17.50 -28.79
CA LYS A 536 -31.33 -18.15 -30.05
C LYS A 536 -31.02 -19.65 -29.86
N GLY A 537 -31.04 -20.16 -28.64
CA GLY A 537 -30.88 -21.59 -28.33
C GLY A 537 -29.44 -22.03 -28.04
N GLU A 538 -28.48 -21.10 -27.89
CA GLU A 538 -27.11 -21.45 -27.50
C GLU A 538 -26.97 -21.48 -25.98
N ARG A 539 -26.31 -22.53 -25.46
CA ARG A 539 -26.01 -22.64 -24.03
C ARG A 539 -25.05 -21.56 -23.57
N ILE A 540 -25.31 -20.93 -22.43
CA ILE A 540 -24.39 -19.93 -21.88
C ILE A 540 -23.04 -20.56 -21.56
N THR A 541 -21.99 -19.75 -21.63
CA THR A 541 -20.66 -20.07 -21.13
C THR A 541 -20.28 -19.12 -19.99
N THR A 542 -19.35 -19.58 -19.16
CA THR A 542 -18.72 -18.76 -18.12
C THR A 542 -17.29 -18.37 -18.51
N TRP A 543 -16.94 -18.59 -19.78
CA TRP A 543 -15.66 -18.15 -20.32
C TRP A 543 -15.54 -16.64 -20.26
N ALA A 544 -14.40 -16.17 -19.76
CA ALA A 544 -14.12 -14.77 -19.53
C ALA A 544 -15.22 -14.03 -18.72
N SER A 545 -16.01 -14.76 -17.91
CA SER A 545 -16.99 -14.11 -17.04
C SER A 545 -16.28 -13.35 -15.93
N SER A 546 -16.79 -12.18 -15.55
CA SER A 546 -16.30 -11.40 -14.39
C SER A 546 -16.43 -12.14 -13.06
N ILE A 547 -17.13 -13.28 -13.05
CA ILE A 547 -17.26 -14.19 -11.91
C ILE A 547 -16.34 -15.37 -12.10
N ALA A 548 -15.54 -15.68 -11.08
CA ALA A 548 -14.79 -16.92 -11.04
C ALA A 548 -15.76 -18.10 -10.93
N THR A 549 -15.59 -19.12 -11.74
CA THR A 549 -16.46 -20.31 -11.71
C THR A 549 -15.86 -21.50 -10.98
N GLN A 550 -14.63 -21.32 -10.48
CA GLN A 550 -13.97 -22.29 -9.61
C GLN A 550 -13.67 -21.65 -8.27
N PRO A 551 -13.96 -22.32 -7.14
CA PRO A 551 -13.64 -21.85 -5.79
C PRO A 551 -12.21 -21.34 -5.72
N MET A 552 -12.00 -20.18 -5.08
CA MET A 552 -10.64 -19.70 -4.80
C MET A 552 -9.91 -20.76 -4.02
N THR A 553 -8.63 -20.89 -4.32
CA THR A 553 -7.73 -21.63 -3.46
C THR A 553 -7.67 -20.95 -2.09
N LYS A 554 -7.40 -21.73 -1.04
CA LYS A 554 -7.15 -21.17 0.31
C LYS A 554 -6.05 -20.12 0.32
N ALA A 555 -5.07 -20.24 -0.59
CA ALA A 555 -4.01 -19.24 -0.74
C ALA A 555 -4.58 -17.89 -1.19
N GLU A 556 -5.44 -17.88 -2.20
CA GLU A 556 -6.07 -16.66 -2.70
C GLU A 556 -7.04 -16.05 -1.67
N GLU A 557 -7.81 -16.87 -0.94
CA GLU A 557 -8.66 -16.40 0.17
C GLU A 557 -7.86 -15.63 1.24
N VAL A 558 -6.74 -16.23 1.67
CA VAL A 558 -5.80 -15.61 2.63
C VAL A 558 -5.24 -14.31 2.07
N LEU A 559 -4.81 -14.32 0.81
CA LEU A 559 -4.20 -13.15 0.18
C LEU A 559 -5.20 -12.00 0.08
N GLN A 560 -6.44 -12.26 -0.36
CA GLN A 560 -7.51 -11.26 -0.44
C GLN A 560 -7.85 -10.65 0.91
N LEU A 561 -7.97 -11.47 1.96
CA LEU A 561 -8.23 -10.96 3.31
C LEU A 561 -7.06 -10.10 3.83
N THR A 562 -5.82 -10.49 3.51
CA THR A 562 -4.62 -9.74 3.88
C THR A 562 -4.55 -8.39 3.15
N LYS A 563 -4.86 -8.38 1.84
CA LYS A 563 -4.98 -7.16 1.03
C LYS A 563 -5.98 -6.18 1.63
N LYS A 564 -7.17 -6.67 1.98
CA LYS A 564 -8.22 -5.86 2.60
C LYS A 564 -7.77 -5.14 3.89
N ALA A 565 -7.03 -5.83 4.76
CA ALA A 565 -6.48 -5.22 5.97
C ALA A 565 -5.41 -4.14 5.66
N ALA A 566 -4.59 -4.37 4.62
CA ALA A 566 -3.60 -3.40 4.16
C ALA A 566 -4.27 -2.17 3.50
N ASP A 567 -5.29 -2.39 2.67
CA ASP A 567 -6.00 -1.33 1.95
C ASP A 567 -6.70 -0.39 2.94
N ASN A 568 -7.35 -0.94 3.98
CA ASN A 568 -7.95 -0.15 5.06
C ASN A 568 -6.92 0.78 5.73
N LEU A 569 -5.73 0.26 6.03
CA LEU A 569 -4.67 1.03 6.64
C LEU A 569 -4.12 2.11 5.69
N ILE A 570 -3.90 1.78 4.43
CA ILE A 570 -3.40 2.70 3.40
C ILE A 570 -4.36 3.87 3.23
N LEU A 571 -5.66 3.60 3.10
CA LEU A 571 -6.72 4.61 3.01
C LEU A 571 -6.74 5.55 4.24
N ASN A 572 -6.35 5.03 5.41
CA ASN A 572 -6.32 5.77 6.67
C ASN A 572 -4.96 6.37 7.02
N THR A 573 -4.00 6.39 6.10
CA THR A 573 -2.68 6.99 6.29
C THR A 573 -2.57 8.27 5.47
N LEU A 574 -2.65 9.42 6.14
CA LEU A 574 -2.48 10.74 5.54
C LEU A 574 -1.04 11.21 5.68
N PHE A 575 -0.58 11.95 4.67
CA PHE A 575 0.77 12.54 4.61
C PHE A 575 0.71 14.08 4.59
N ASP A 576 -0.44 14.64 4.96
CA ASP A 576 -0.66 16.09 5.02
C ASP A 576 -0.37 16.65 6.40
N PHE A 577 -0.15 17.96 6.44
CA PHE A 577 0.00 18.69 7.68
C PHE A 577 -1.19 19.62 7.94
N GLU A 578 -1.47 19.84 9.21
CA GLU A 578 -2.40 20.86 9.68
C GLU A 578 -1.72 21.77 10.73
N PRO A 579 -2.05 23.07 10.78
CA PRO A 579 -1.52 23.95 11.79
C PRO A 579 -2.07 23.56 13.17
N LYS A 580 -1.17 23.23 14.09
CA LYS A 580 -1.49 22.96 15.50
C LYS A 580 -0.69 23.87 16.41
N VAL A 581 -1.37 24.35 17.44
CA VAL A 581 -0.74 25.00 18.57
C VAL A 581 0.01 23.95 19.36
N ILE A 582 1.30 24.20 19.61
CA ILE A 582 2.14 23.29 20.36
C ILE A 582 2.06 23.61 21.83
N THR A 583 1.51 22.67 22.58
CA THR A 583 1.73 22.59 24.02
C THR A 583 3.08 21.90 24.22
N PHE A 584 4.06 22.58 24.79
CA PHE A 584 5.21 21.86 25.35
C PHE A 584 4.68 20.82 26.34
N ASN A 585 5.31 19.64 26.39
CA ASN A 585 4.94 18.58 27.33
C ASN A 585 4.73 19.18 28.73
N ALA A 586 3.66 18.80 29.45
CA ALA A 586 3.19 19.48 30.66
C ALA A 586 4.27 19.81 31.72
N ASN A 587 5.40 19.10 31.69
CA ASN A 587 6.49 19.26 32.66
C ASN A 587 7.78 19.88 32.10
N VAL A 588 7.91 20.17 30.80
CA VAL A 588 9.02 20.97 30.23
C VAL A 588 8.47 22.28 29.75
N SER A 589 9.07 23.40 30.14
CA SER A 589 8.61 24.72 29.72
C SER A 589 9.74 25.55 29.15
N ARG A 590 9.41 26.39 28.17
CA ARG A 590 10.38 27.23 27.44
C ARG A 590 9.91 28.68 27.37
N LEU A 591 10.76 29.58 27.85
CA LEU A 591 10.64 31.03 27.75
C LEU A 591 11.55 31.53 26.63
N GLN A 592 10.98 32.31 25.73
CA GLN A 592 11.74 33.03 24.70
C GLN A 592 11.43 34.52 24.76
N ILE A 593 12.49 35.34 24.74
CA ILE A 593 12.39 36.80 24.62
C ILE A 593 13.24 37.22 23.42
N ASP A 594 12.59 37.76 22.39
CA ASP A 594 13.25 38.10 21.13
C ASP A 594 14.29 39.22 21.31
N LYS A 595 15.34 39.19 20.49
CA LYS A 595 16.37 40.24 20.45
C LYS A 595 15.80 41.63 20.12
N ALA A 596 14.65 41.72 19.45
CA ALA A 596 13.96 42.96 19.17
C ALA A 596 13.36 43.59 20.43
N ILE A 597 13.00 42.77 21.42
CA ILE A 597 12.56 43.25 22.74
C ILE A 597 13.79 43.74 23.52
N LEU A 598 14.88 42.97 23.53
CA LEU A 598 16.12 43.26 24.24
C LEU A 598 17.26 43.66 23.27
N ASP A 599 17.16 44.83 22.64
CA ASP A 599 18.08 45.28 21.58
C ASP A 599 19.36 45.97 22.11
N SER A 600 19.37 46.41 23.36
CA SER A 600 20.46 47.15 24.00
C SER A 600 20.80 46.64 25.41
N ALA A 601 22.06 46.83 25.83
CA ALA A 601 22.54 46.33 27.12
C ALA A 601 21.93 47.04 28.36
N ASN A 602 21.32 48.22 28.17
CA ASN A 602 20.67 48.99 29.23
C ASN A 602 19.21 48.57 29.48
N LYS A 603 18.69 47.60 28.73
CA LYS A 603 17.32 47.09 28.86
C LYS A 603 17.25 45.81 29.69
N ILE A 604 16.14 45.60 30.39
CA ILE A 604 15.78 44.31 31.02
C ILE A 604 14.36 43.89 30.65
N ALA A 605 14.07 42.61 30.79
CA ALA A 605 12.72 42.08 30.71
C ALA A 605 12.55 40.98 31.78
N TYR A 606 11.29 40.64 32.07
CA TYR A 606 10.94 39.58 33.00
C TYR A 606 10.07 38.53 32.31
N GLY A 607 10.32 37.27 32.64
CA GLY A 607 9.42 36.15 32.37
C GLY A 607 8.94 35.56 33.70
N ALA A 608 7.67 35.21 33.79
CA ALA A 608 7.07 34.62 34.99
C ALA A 608 6.21 33.41 34.65
N MET A 609 6.24 32.40 35.51
CA MET A 609 5.34 31.26 35.44
C MET A 609 5.05 30.64 36.80
N SER A 610 4.04 29.78 36.85
CA SER A 610 3.62 29.07 38.05
C SER A 610 3.97 27.59 37.97
N ILE A 611 4.53 27.08 39.07
CA ILE A 611 4.86 25.67 39.31
C ILE A 611 3.93 25.18 40.42
N ASN A 612 2.94 24.37 40.06
CA ASN A 612 1.98 23.80 40.98
C ASN A 612 2.50 22.46 41.52
N SER A 613 2.53 22.29 42.84
CA SER A 613 2.92 21.04 43.49
C SER A 613 1.77 20.48 44.33
N GLN A 614 1.47 19.18 44.19
CA GLN A 614 0.40 18.53 44.97
C GLN A 614 0.70 18.47 46.47
N GLU A 615 1.99 18.55 46.83
CA GLU A 615 2.50 18.52 48.20
C GLU A 615 3.73 19.42 48.34
N GLY A 616 4.09 19.79 49.57
CA GLY A 616 5.35 20.50 49.83
C GLY A 616 6.52 19.53 49.75
N LYS A 617 7.51 19.80 48.87
CA LYS A 617 8.60 18.86 48.60
C LYS A 617 9.83 19.53 48.00
N GLU A 618 10.99 18.89 48.18
CA GLU A 618 12.20 19.23 47.44
C GLU A 618 12.19 18.53 46.07
N VAL A 619 12.57 19.25 45.01
CA VAL A 619 12.74 18.70 43.66
C VAL A 619 14.08 19.13 43.05
N THR A 620 14.55 18.38 42.06
CA THR A 620 15.65 18.84 41.20
C THR A 620 15.06 19.72 40.10
N PHE A 621 15.39 21.01 40.11
CA PHE A 621 15.03 21.94 39.04
C PHE A 621 16.15 21.99 38.01
N GLY A 622 15.92 21.38 36.85
CA GLY A 622 16.85 21.41 35.72
C GLY A 622 16.51 22.55 34.77
N PHE A 623 17.51 23.32 34.35
CA PHE A 623 17.32 24.40 33.38
C PHE A 623 18.58 24.72 32.58
N SER A 624 18.36 25.25 31.38
CA SER A 624 19.39 25.68 30.45
C SER A 624 18.97 26.97 29.79
N PHE A 625 19.94 27.84 29.45
CA PHE A 625 19.63 29.14 28.91
C PHE A 625 20.72 29.74 28.04
N ARG A 626 20.33 30.59 27.09
CA ARG A 626 21.20 31.58 26.40
C ARG A 626 20.74 32.96 26.82
N GLY A 627 21.62 33.73 27.45
CA GLY A 627 21.32 35.06 27.96
C GLY A 627 22.07 35.36 29.26
N ASP A 628 21.75 36.50 29.85
CA ASP A 628 22.23 36.91 31.18
C ASP A 628 21.02 37.00 32.11
N ILE A 629 20.93 36.11 33.11
CA ILE A 629 19.71 35.88 33.89
C ILE A 629 19.90 35.92 35.40
N LYS A 630 18.79 36.24 36.09
CA LYS A 630 18.56 35.91 37.51
C LYS A 630 17.25 35.14 37.67
N LEU A 631 17.25 34.11 38.51
CA LEU A 631 16.06 33.32 38.81
C LEU A 631 15.61 33.56 40.25
N TYR A 632 14.32 33.82 40.43
CA TYR A 632 13.69 33.96 41.74
C TYR A 632 12.56 32.96 41.88
N LEU A 633 12.51 32.26 43.00
CA LEU A 633 11.42 31.37 43.37
C LEU A 633 10.71 31.94 44.60
N ASN A 634 9.42 32.23 44.48
CA ASN A 634 8.61 32.86 45.53
C ASN A 634 9.29 34.12 46.12
N GLY A 635 9.86 34.96 45.24
CA GLY A 635 10.56 36.20 45.61
C GLY A 635 11.99 36.03 46.13
N LYS A 636 12.48 34.79 46.30
CA LYS A 636 13.85 34.52 46.75
C LYS A 636 14.77 34.24 45.56
N LEU A 637 15.89 34.94 45.46
CA LEU A 637 16.93 34.65 44.45
C LEU A 637 17.48 33.24 44.66
N ILE A 638 17.43 32.41 43.61
CA ILE A 638 17.94 31.03 43.62
C ILE A 638 19.09 30.81 42.64
N PHE A 639 19.28 31.69 41.65
CA PHE A 639 20.35 31.57 40.66
C PHE A 639 20.72 32.91 39.99
N THR A 640 21.96 33.05 39.58
CA THR A 640 22.46 34.13 38.71
C THR A 640 23.50 33.54 37.76
N GLY A 641 23.44 33.87 36.47
CA GLY A 641 24.43 33.37 35.53
C GLY A 641 24.27 33.93 34.12
N GLU A 642 25.34 33.76 33.34
CA GLU A 642 25.42 34.17 31.94
C GLU A 642 25.83 32.97 31.09
N SER A 643 25.15 32.77 29.96
CA SER A 643 25.46 31.70 29.01
C SER A 643 25.25 32.15 27.56
N LYS A 644 26.11 31.66 26.66
CA LYS A 644 26.04 31.92 25.21
C LYS A 644 25.18 30.92 24.45
N LYS A 645 24.71 29.85 25.09
CA LYS A 645 23.97 28.77 24.44
C LYS A 645 23.03 28.07 25.42
N GLU A 646 21.84 27.73 24.95
CA GLU A 646 20.89 26.87 25.65
C GLU A 646 21.16 25.39 25.25
N GLN A 647 21.65 24.56 26.18
CA GLN A 647 21.88 23.13 25.91
C GLN A 647 21.19 22.23 26.92
N PHE A 648 20.42 21.27 26.44
CA PHE A 648 19.88 20.18 27.24
C PHE A 648 19.74 18.94 26.35
N GLU A 649 19.66 17.79 26.98
CA GLU A 649 19.56 16.49 26.31
C GLU A 649 18.41 15.69 26.92
N GLU A 650 17.48 15.21 26.08
CA GLU A 650 16.64 14.07 26.43
C GLU A 650 17.46 12.82 26.09
N TYR A 651 17.98 12.10 27.08
CA TYR A 651 18.87 10.96 26.84
C TYR A 651 18.14 9.61 26.86
N THR A 652 16.89 9.61 27.36
CA THR A 652 15.93 8.50 27.27
C THR A 652 14.53 9.05 27.56
N TYR A 653 13.49 8.22 27.43
CA TYR A 653 12.09 8.65 27.47
C TYR A 653 11.77 9.51 28.70
N ASN A 654 11.45 10.78 28.44
CA ASN A 654 11.09 11.78 29.44
C ASN A 654 12.12 11.97 30.57
N ARG A 655 13.41 11.70 30.29
CA ARG A 655 14.52 11.98 31.20
C ARG A 655 15.51 12.93 30.57
N PHE A 656 15.77 14.01 31.29
CA PHE A 656 16.51 15.16 30.79
C PHE A 656 17.77 15.42 31.59
N ARG A 657 18.79 15.92 30.90
CA ARG A 657 19.98 16.53 31.49
C ARG A 657 20.04 17.97 31.04
N PHE A 658 20.20 18.86 32.00
CA PHE A 658 20.33 20.30 31.78
C PHE A 658 21.74 20.75 32.15
N ASP A 659 22.17 21.88 31.60
CA ASP A 659 23.47 22.49 31.93
C ASP A 659 23.53 22.91 33.40
N ASN A 660 22.37 23.22 33.99
CA ASN A 660 22.23 23.60 35.39
C ASN A 660 21.15 22.76 36.07
N GLU A 661 21.45 22.24 37.26
CA GLU A 661 20.51 21.51 38.13
C GLU A 661 20.62 22.11 39.55
N LEU A 662 19.49 22.52 40.13
CA LEU A 662 19.41 23.06 41.49
C LEU A 662 18.41 22.29 42.33
N LYS A 663 18.66 22.17 43.63
CA LYS A 663 17.65 21.71 44.58
C LYS A 663 16.78 22.88 45.01
N ILE A 664 15.47 22.78 44.78
CA ILE A 664 14.51 23.81 45.19
C ILE A 664 13.41 23.17 46.05
N ASN A 665 12.92 23.94 47.02
CA ASN A 665 11.78 23.55 47.86
C ASN A 665 10.51 24.21 47.31
N LEU A 666 9.54 23.37 46.92
CA LEU A 666 8.23 23.80 46.47
C LEU A 666 7.25 23.73 47.64
N ASN A 667 6.43 24.77 47.79
CA ASN A 667 5.26 24.75 48.66
C ASN A 667 4.15 23.91 48.03
N LYS A 668 3.25 23.35 48.85
CA LYS A 668 2.00 22.78 48.35
C LYS A 668 1.17 23.88 47.68
N GLY A 669 0.67 23.61 46.48
CA GLY A 669 -0.02 24.58 45.64
C GLY A 669 0.94 25.34 44.72
N GLU A 670 0.65 26.61 44.49
CA GLU A 670 1.34 27.45 43.51
C GLU A 670 2.69 27.98 44.01
N ASN A 671 3.71 27.90 43.15
CA ASN A 671 5.03 28.49 43.36
C ASN A 671 5.40 29.34 42.15
N CYS A 672 5.73 30.61 42.37
CA CYS A 672 6.06 31.54 41.29
C CYS A 672 7.55 31.47 40.95
N LEU A 673 7.89 31.14 39.70
CA LEU A 673 9.23 31.29 39.15
C LEU A 673 9.28 32.58 38.32
N LEU A 674 10.20 33.47 38.67
CA LEU A 674 10.48 34.70 37.94
C LEU A 674 11.90 34.65 37.35
N VAL A 675 12.01 34.90 36.06
CA VAL A 675 13.25 35.00 35.29
C VAL A 675 13.45 36.47 34.93
N LYS A 676 14.51 37.08 35.45
CA LYS A 676 14.98 38.40 35.00
C LYS A 676 16.05 38.21 33.95
N VAL A 677 16.02 38.99 32.88
CA VAL A 677 17.07 38.98 31.84
C VAL A 677 17.54 40.38 31.48
N SER A 678 18.83 40.53 31.19
CA SER A 678 19.41 41.77 30.63
C SER A 678 19.59 41.70 29.11
N GLY A 679 19.55 42.86 28.45
CA GLY A 679 19.76 42.97 27.01
C GLY A 679 21.21 42.85 26.55
N LYS A 680 22.16 42.56 27.45
CA LYS A 680 23.59 42.37 27.16
C LYS A 680 23.83 41.35 26.04
N ASN A 681 23.05 40.26 26.02
CA ASN A 681 23.20 39.15 25.07
C ASN A 681 22.11 39.10 23.98
N LYS A 682 21.33 40.18 23.83
CA LYS A 682 20.28 40.35 22.80
C LYS A 682 19.30 39.17 22.72
N GLY A 683 18.43 39.09 23.72
CA GLY A 683 17.36 38.10 23.84
C GLY A 683 17.62 37.01 24.89
N LEU A 684 16.63 36.12 25.07
CA LEU A 684 16.65 34.98 25.98
C LEU A 684 16.10 33.74 25.29
N ASP A 685 16.79 32.61 25.48
CA ASP A 685 16.21 31.28 25.35
C ASP A 685 16.39 30.60 26.71
N PHE A 686 15.32 30.13 27.34
CA PHE A 686 15.36 29.49 28.66
C PHE A 686 14.42 28.28 28.67
N THR A 687 14.94 27.08 28.92
CA THR A 687 14.15 25.84 29.08
C THR A 687 14.36 25.29 30.47
N CYS A 688 13.29 24.83 31.12
CA CYS A 688 13.38 24.20 32.44
C CYS A 688 12.35 23.11 32.69
N CYS A 689 12.59 22.32 33.75
CA CYS A 689 11.74 21.22 34.18
C CYS A 689 11.93 20.93 35.68
N ALA A 690 10.88 20.42 36.34
CA ALA A 690 10.97 19.80 37.65
C ALA A 690 11.16 18.28 37.52
N LEU A 691 12.27 17.80 38.08
CA LEU A 691 12.73 16.41 37.98
C LEU A 691 12.79 15.75 39.36
N LYS A 692 12.54 14.44 39.36
CA LYS A 692 12.88 13.55 40.47
C LYS A 692 14.40 13.33 40.55
N SER A 693 14.85 12.65 41.61
CA SER A 693 16.27 12.26 41.77
C SER A 693 16.81 11.38 40.63
N ASN A 694 15.95 10.59 39.99
CA ASN A 694 16.29 9.76 38.83
C ASN A 694 16.16 10.49 37.47
N ARG A 695 16.02 11.83 37.48
CA ARG A 695 15.86 12.69 36.29
C ARG A 695 14.61 12.45 35.44
N GLU A 696 13.65 11.66 35.94
CA GLU A 696 12.31 11.56 35.37
C GLU A 696 11.47 12.78 35.78
N PHE A 697 10.49 13.16 34.96
CA PHE A 697 9.47 14.12 35.35
C PHE A 697 8.77 13.74 36.65
N ASP A 698 8.59 14.74 37.52
CA ASP A 698 7.79 14.58 38.72
C ASP A 698 6.31 14.77 38.41
N LYS A 699 5.53 13.68 38.38
CA LYS A 699 4.08 13.73 38.10
C LYS A 699 3.27 14.47 39.18
N ALA A 700 3.84 14.71 40.36
CA ALA A 700 3.20 15.50 41.42
C ALA A 700 3.44 17.00 41.25
N VAL A 701 4.26 17.40 40.27
CA VAL A 701 4.54 18.79 39.92
C VAL A 701 4.04 19.06 38.52
N GLU A 702 3.29 20.14 38.36
CA GLU A 702 2.74 20.58 37.09
C GLU A 702 3.20 22.01 36.82
N ILE A 703 3.75 22.25 35.63
CA ILE A 703 4.03 23.61 35.18
C ILE A 703 2.81 24.12 34.41
N LYS A 704 2.06 25.04 35.01
CA LYS A 704 0.83 25.61 34.42
C LYS A 704 0.77 27.10 34.75
N ASN A 705 0.35 27.93 33.79
CA ASN A 705 0.02 29.33 34.06
C ASN A 705 -1.41 29.46 34.62
N ASN A 706 -1.53 29.79 35.91
CA ASN A 706 -2.83 29.91 36.58
C ASN A 706 -3.57 31.22 36.22
N ILE A 707 -2.92 32.20 35.58
CA ILE A 707 -3.52 33.51 35.24
C ILE A 707 -4.34 33.43 33.94
N ALA A 708 -4.02 32.50 33.03
CA ALA A 708 -4.68 32.36 31.73
C ALA A 708 -5.53 31.08 31.57
N ASP A 709 -5.58 30.23 32.61
CA ASP A 709 -6.23 28.90 32.64
C ASP A 709 -5.96 28.05 31.38
N SER A 710 -4.71 28.07 30.90
CA SER A 710 -4.35 27.51 29.60
C SER A 710 -3.03 26.74 29.65
N HIS A 711 -3.03 25.50 29.14
CA HIS A 711 -1.82 24.70 28.91
C HIS A 711 -1.06 25.09 27.63
N ILE A 712 -1.62 26.01 26.84
CA ILE A 712 -1.06 26.47 25.58
C ILE A 712 0.09 27.45 25.82
N ASN A 713 0.12 28.11 26.98
CA ASN A 713 1.14 29.11 27.27
C ASN A 713 1.44 29.24 28.77
N ASN A 714 2.62 28.77 29.17
CA ASN A 714 3.03 28.75 30.56
C ASN A 714 3.70 30.05 31.04
N TRP A 715 4.01 31.00 30.15
CA TRP A 715 4.82 32.18 30.49
C TRP A 715 4.10 33.51 30.28
N LEU A 716 4.22 34.37 31.28
CA LEU A 716 3.97 35.80 31.19
C LEU A 716 5.29 36.54 30.97
N ILE A 717 5.33 37.46 30.02
CA ILE A 717 6.52 38.26 29.70
C ILE A 717 6.19 39.75 29.81
N THR A 718 7.14 40.55 30.28
CA THR A 718 7.03 42.01 30.20
C THR A 718 7.57 42.51 28.87
N GLU A 719 7.18 43.74 28.47
CA GLU A 719 7.98 44.51 27.53
C GLU A 719 9.38 44.82 28.11
N SER A 720 10.28 45.34 27.28
CA SER A 720 11.60 45.75 27.76
C SER A 720 11.56 47.08 28.51
N LEU A 721 12.29 47.12 29.60
CA LEU A 721 12.45 48.26 30.48
C LEU A 721 13.79 48.89 30.21
N GLU A 722 13.81 50.10 29.64
CA GLU A 722 15.04 50.86 29.49
C GLU A 722 15.44 51.50 30.82
N THR A 723 16.68 51.25 31.24
CA THR A 723 17.18 51.69 32.53
C THR A 723 18.35 52.67 32.36
N GLY A 724 18.49 53.60 33.30
CA GLY A 724 19.64 54.51 33.36
C GLY A 724 20.88 53.91 34.04
N PHE A 725 20.86 52.62 34.39
CA PHE A 725 21.92 51.97 35.15
C PHE A 725 22.94 51.30 34.22
N THR A 726 24.22 51.33 34.59
CA THR A 726 25.29 50.63 33.86
C THR A 726 25.34 49.13 34.17
N ASN A 727 24.90 48.70 35.35
CA ASN A 727 24.81 47.29 35.75
C ASN A 727 23.35 46.89 36.02
N VAL A 728 22.59 46.70 34.94
CA VAL A 728 21.13 46.56 35.01
C VAL A 728 20.69 45.23 35.62
N ILE A 729 21.41 44.14 35.37
CA ILE A 729 21.05 42.81 35.88
C ILE A 729 21.08 42.75 37.42
N ASP A 730 21.99 43.51 38.05
CA ASP A 730 22.15 43.56 39.51
C ASP A 730 21.24 44.57 40.21
N SER A 731 20.65 45.51 39.48
CA SER A 731 19.76 46.53 40.03
C SER A 731 18.39 45.93 40.37
N ILE A 732 17.86 46.11 41.59
CA ILE A 732 16.57 45.51 41.99
C ILE A 732 15.39 46.36 41.52
N PHE A 733 14.42 45.75 40.85
CA PHE A 733 13.17 46.41 40.43
C PHE A 733 11.91 45.75 41.03
N GLU A 734 10.76 46.41 40.95
CA GLU A 734 9.51 45.98 41.61
C GLU A 734 9.07 44.51 41.37
N PRO A 735 9.15 43.93 40.15
CA PRO A 735 8.79 42.53 39.88
C PRO A 735 9.55 41.53 40.76
N GLU A 736 10.79 41.86 41.17
CA GLU A 736 11.60 41.01 42.05
C GLU A 736 11.13 41.04 43.51
N ARG A 737 10.39 42.10 43.90
CA ARG A 737 9.88 42.29 45.26
C ARG A 737 8.49 41.70 45.41
N THR A 738 7.59 42.04 44.50
CA THR A 738 6.18 41.61 44.55
C THR A 738 5.61 41.64 43.15
N MET A 739 5.04 40.52 42.71
CA MET A 739 4.36 40.45 41.43
C MET A 739 3.04 41.23 41.48
N ARG A 740 2.84 42.15 40.53
CA ARG A 740 1.64 42.97 40.34
C ARG A 740 1.13 42.84 38.91
N GLU A 741 -0.12 43.24 38.66
CA GLU A 741 -0.73 43.24 37.32
C GLU A 741 0.02 44.14 36.33
N TYR A 742 0.52 45.28 36.81
CA TYR A 742 1.33 46.22 36.05
C TYR A 742 2.32 46.96 36.97
N TYR A 743 3.32 47.58 36.35
CA TYR A 743 4.34 48.40 36.98
C TYR A 743 4.48 49.73 36.26
N THR A 744 5.12 50.71 36.91
CA THR A 744 5.42 52.01 36.28
C THR A 744 6.93 52.26 36.30
N TYR A 745 7.50 52.52 35.14
CA TYR A 745 8.93 52.79 34.94
C TYR A 745 9.12 54.00 34.03
N ASN A 746 9.86 55.01 34.47
CA ASN A 746 10.08 56.26 33.72
C ASN A 746 8.78 56.89 33.16
N GLY A 747 7.66 56.76 33.89
CA GLY A 747 6.36 57.27 33.47
C GLY A 747 5.58 56.38 32.48
N GLN A 748 6.12 55.24 32.07
CA GLN A 748 5.45 54.24 31.23
C GLN A 748 4.87 53.11 32.09
N ILE A 749 3.70 52.61 31.70
CA ILE A 749 3.08 51.42 32.29
C ILE A 749 3.68 50.20 31.58
N VAL A 750 4.15 49.22 32.36
CA VAL A 750 4.60 47.93 31.86
C VAL A 750 3.73 46.84 32.45
N SER A 751 3.03 46.14 31.57
CA SER A 751 2.13 45.03 31.90
C SER A 751 2.75 43.68 31.54
N TRP A 752 2.11 42.61 32.03
CA TRP A 752 2.39 41.25 31.59
C TRP A 752 1.64 40.91 30.31
N HIS A 753 2.32 40.24 29.40
CA HIS A 753 1.78 39.73 28.15
C HIS A 753 1.98 38.22 28.11
N MET A 754 1.02 37.50 27.55
CA MET A 754 1.19 36.09 27.26
C MET A 754 2.25 35.92 26.16
N GLN A 755 3.24 35.05 26.36
CA GLN A 755 4.14 34.63 25.28
C GLN A 755 3.32 34.08 24.11
N GLN A 756 3.62 34.44 22.86
CA GLN A 756 2.82 33.91 21.75
C GLN A 756 2.99 32.37 21.67
N PRO A 757 1.90 31.61 21.54
CA PRO A 757 2.00 30.17 21.42
C PRO A 757 2.65 29.80 20.09
N THR A 758 3.51 28.78 20.11
CA THR A 758 4.14 28.29 18.89
C THR A 758 3.11 27.50 18.08
N ILE A 759 2.79 27.97 16.87
CA ILE A 759 1.98 27.22 15.90
C ILE A 759 2.94 26.49 14.96
N GLN A 760 2.70 25.21 14.73
CA GLN A 760 3.48 24.42 13.77
C GLN A 760 2.62 23.48 12.96
N GLN A 761 3.18 23.04 11.84
CA GLN A 761 2.63 21.97 11.02
C GLN A 761 2.78 20.63 11.76
N ALA A 762 1.66 19.93 11.95
CA ALA A 762 1.59 18.60 12.53
C ALA A 762 0.88 17.65 11.58
N LEU A 763 1.22 16.36 11.58
CA LEU A 763 0.53 15.37 10.74
C LEU A 763 -0.99 15.39 10.97
N LYS A 764 -1.73 15.48 9.87
CA LYS A 764 -3.19 15.33 9.84
C LYS A 764 -3.53 13.88 10.16
N VAL A 765 -4.52 13.69 11.02
CA VAL A 765 -5.03 12.35 11.37
C VAL A 765 -6.31 12.11 10.58
N SER A 766 -6.40 10.97 9.89
CA SER A 766 -7.62 10.60 9.17
C SER A 766 -8.83 10.66 10.10
N PRO A 767 -9.94 11.34 9.74
CA PRO A 767 -11.16 11.33 10.56
C PRO A 767 -11.80 9.93 10.60
N PHE A 768 -11.46 9.07 9.64
CA PHE A 768 -11.96 7.71 9.51
C PHE A 768 -11.16 6.68 10.32
N THR A 769 -9.99 7.06 10.86
CA THR A 769 -9.27 6.19 11.79
C THR A 769 -9.80 6.35 13.20
N LYS A 770 -10.05 5.22 13.88
CA LYS A 770 -10.30 5.22 15.33
C LYS A 770 -9.02 5.47 16.13
N ASN A 771 -7.84 5.34 15.52
CA ASN A 771 -6.56 5.63 16.16
C ASN A 771 -6.24 7.13 16.09
N LYS A 772 -6.87 7.92 16.97
CA LYS A 772 -6.69 9.38 17.06
C LYS A 772 -5.28 9.83 17.48
N LYS A 773 -4.36 8.90 17.77
CA LYS A 773 -2.97 9.23 18.14
C LYS A 773 -2.08 9.52 16.92
N GLY A 774 -2.59 9.36 15.68
CA GLY A 774 -1.91 9.80 14.47
C GLY A 774 -0.69 8.98 14.08
N PHE A 775 -0.61 7.71 14.53
CA PHE A 775 0.60 6.94 14.35
C PHE A 775 0.88 6.56 12.89
N ASN A 776 -0.11 6.37 12.01
CA ASN A 776 0.08 5.66 10.74
C ASN A 776 1.17 6.17 9.77
N ALA A 777 1.67 7.40 9.93
CA ALA A 777 2.74 7.96 9.09
C ALA A 777 4.05 8.31 9.85
N ASP A 778 4.02 8.50 11.18
CA ASP A 778 5.11 9.11 11.97
C ASP A 778 6.37 8.21 12.07
N TRP A 779 7.54 8.79 12.40
CA TRP A 779 8.76 8.01 12.65
C TRP A 779 8.66 7.22 13.95
N HIS A 780 8.36 5.93 13.85
CA HIS A 780 8.21 5.03 15.01
C HIS A 780 8.24 3.56 14.57
N TYR A 781 8.84 2.67 15.39
CA TYR A 781 8.95 1.23 15.07
C TYR A 781 7.63 0.55 14.69
N ALA A 782 6.52 1.01 15.26
CA ALA A 782 5.20 0.46 15.00
C ALA A 782 4.80 0.62 13.52
N ASN A 783 5.01 1.81 12.95
CA ASN A 783 4.71 2.04 11.55
C ASN A 783 5.69 1.30 10.66
N SER A 784 6.95 1.25 11.09
CA SER A 784 8.01 0.56 10.36
C SER A 784 7.75 -0.93 10.21
N ASN A 785 7.28 -1.61 11.26
CA ASN A 785 6.86 -3.01 11.13
C ASN A 785 5.68 -3.17 10.15
N THR A 786 4.81 -2.14 10.07
CA THR A 786 3.60 -2.16 9.26
C THR A 786 3.95 -1.97 7.79
N ILE A 787 4.87 -1.03 7.49
CA ILE A 787 5.46 -0.86 6.16
C ILE A 787 6.20 -2.12 5.73
N LEU A 788 6.92 -2.80 6.63
CA LEU A 788 7.52 -4.11 6.34
C LEU A 788 6.46 -5.16 5.98
N GLY A 789 5.33 -5.19 6.69
CA GLY A 789 4.20 -6.05 6.37
C GLY A 789 3.61 -5.77 4.97
N ILE A 790 3.47 -4.51 4.60
CA ILE A 790 3.02 -4.07 3.25
C ILE A 790 4.04 -4.48 2.18
N GLN A 791 5.35 -4.37 2.45
CA GLN A 791 6.40 -4.85 1.54
C GLN A 791 6.35 -6.36 1.35
N ASN A 792 6.10 -7.14 2.41
CA ASN A 792 5.92 -8.59 2.30
C ASN A 792 4.67 -8.93 1.48
N LEU A 793 3.60 -8.15 1.64
CA LEU A 793 2.38 -8.30 0.85
C LEU A 793 2.62 -8.00 -0.63
N TYR A 794 3.37 -6.95 -0.96
CA TYR A 794 3.84 -6.71 -2.32
C TYR A 794 4.58 -7.93 -2.89
N LYS A 795 5.56 -8.48 -2.15
CA LYS A 795 6.33 -9.67 -2.59
C LYS A 795 5.47 -10.92 -2.80
N ALA A 796 4.38 -11.06 -2.05
CA ALA A 796 3.46 -12.19 -2.16
C ALA A 796 2.43 -12.02 -3.29
N SER A 797 1.85 -10.83 -3.41
CA SER A 797 0.76 -10.52 -4.33
C SER A 797 1.21 -10.00 -5.70
N ASN A 798 2.44 -9.49 -5.78
CA ASN A 798 2.95 -8.72 -6.92
C ASN A 798 2.09 -7.49 -7.26
N ASP A 799 1.41 -6.91 -6.25
CA ASP A 799 0.54 -5.76 -6.40
C ASP A 799 1.31 -4.47 -6.05
N TYR A 800 1.65 -3.70 -7.07
CA TYR A 800 2.54 -2.56 -6.94
C TYR A 800 1.88 -1.36 -6.25
N ASN A 801 0.57 -1.38 -5.97
CA ASN A 801 -0.03 -0.37 -5.10
C ASN A 801 0.63 -0.37 -3.71
N TYR A 802 0.97 -1.55 -3.20
CA TYR A 802 1.69 -1.70 -1.94
C TYR A 802 3.13 -1.18 -2.02
N GLN A 803 3.82 -1.40 -3.14
CA GLN A 803 5.15 -0.84 -3.36
C GLN A 803 5.11 0.69 -3.48
N ALA A 804 4.14 1.23 -4.22
CA ALA A 804 3.94 2.67 -4.37
C ALA A 804 3.65 3.35 -3.04
N PHE A 805 2.86 2.72 -2.16
CA PHE A 805 2.61 3.23 -0.81
C PHE A 805 3.89 3.27 0.04
N VAL A 806 4.70 2.21 0.00
CA VAL A 806 6.01 2.17 0.69
C VAL A 806 6.93 3.29 0.18
N TYR A 807 6.97 3.49 -1.14
CA TYR A 807 7.74 4.59 -1.74
C TYR A 807 7.25 5.96 -1.29
N LYS A 808 5.92 6.17 -1.30
CA LYS A 808 5.28 7.41 -0.82
C LYS A 808 5.64 7.70 0.65
N TYR A 809 5.57 6.68 1.50
CA TYR A 809 5.94 6.78 2.91
C TYR A 809 7.39 7.26 3.07
N ASN A 810 8.34 6.63 2.36
CA ASN A 810 9.75 7.01 2.41
C ASN A 810 9.99 8.41 1.83
N LYS A 811 9.36 8.72 0.68
CA LYS A 811 9.47 10.02 0.02
C LYS A 811 8.99 11.16 0.92
N HIS A 812 7.89 10.97 1.65
CA HIS A 812 7.41 11.98 2.59
C HIS A 812 8.45 12.31 3.67
N ILE A 813 9.18 11.32 4.19
CA ILE A 813 10.27 11.53 5.15
C ILE A 813 11.39 12.38 4.51
N PHE A 814 11.79 12.05 3.29
CA PHE A 814 12.90 12.73 2.62
C PHE A 814 12.56 14.17 2.21
N ASP A 815 11.40 14.38 1.59
CA ASP A 815 10.94 15.68 1.11
C ASP A 815 10.83 16.70 2.26
N ASN A 816 10.53 16.22 3.48
CA ASN A 816 10.31 17.05 4.66
C ASN A 816 11.46 16.96 5.70
N TYR A 817 12.54 16.24 5.41
CA TYR A 817 13.61 15.98 6.38
C TYR A 817 14.20 17.26 6.99
N GLN A 818 14.48 18.29 6.17
CA GLN A 818 15.03 19.56 6.66
C GLN A 818 14.03 20.34 7.51
N PHE A 819 12.73 20.26 7.17
CA PHE A 819 11.67 20.87 7.96
C PHE A 819 11.61 20.22 9.35
N PHE A 820 11.54 18.88 9.43
CA PHE A 820 11.52 18.16 10.70
C PHE A 820 12.79 18.38 11.52
N LYS A 821 13.96 18.43 10.85
CA LYS A 821 15.26 18.69 11.48
C LYS A 821 15.30 20.08 12.12
N LYS A 822 14.86 21.11 11.39
CA LYS A 822 14.76 22.48 11.92
C LYS A 822 13.78 22.54 13.09
N GLN A 823 12.61 21.93 12.95
CA GLN A 823 11.57 21.90 13.98
C GLN A 823 12.10 21.36 15.31
N TYR A 824 12.84 20.25 15.27
CA TYR A 824 13.39 19.63 16.48
C TYR A 824 14.67 20.32 17.00
N LEU A 825 15.67 20.53 16.14
CA LEU A 825 17.00 21.00 16.57
C LEU A 825 17.07 22.51 16.77
N SER A 826 16.45 23.30 15.88
CA SER A 826 16.52 24.76 15.91
C SER A 826 15.37 25.35 16.71
N ASP A 827 14.13 24.95 16.38
CA ASP A 827 12.92 25.52 16.99
C ASP A 827 12.59 24.87 18.34
N ARG A 828 13.31 23.78 18.71
CA ARG A 828 13.19 23.01 19.97
C ARG A 828 11.80 22.47 20.24
N VAL A 829 11.11 22.03 19.22
CA VAL A 829 9.84 21.33 19.38
C VAL A 829 10.07 19.85 19.59
N LEU A 830 10.14 19.48 20.87
CA LEU A 830 10.55 18.16 21.32
C LEU A 830 9.52 17.05 21.06
N ARG A 831 8.27 17.40 20.74
CA ARG A 831 7.16 16.46 20.46
C ARG A 831 6.46 16.80 19.15
N GLY A 832 7.21 17.39 18.22
CA GLY A 832 6.75 17.70 16.88
C GLY A 832 6.56 16.43 16.04
N THR A 833 6.17 16.61 14.80
CA THR A 833 6.00 15.51 13.84
C THR A 833 7.37 14.97 13.41
N TYR A 834 7.54 13.64 13.32
CA TYR A 834 8.83 12.96 13.07
C TYR A 834 9.95 13.25 14.08
N PHE A 835 9.66 13.83 15.25
CA PHE A 835 10.69 14.23 16.22
C PHE A 835 11.61 13.07 16.65
N ARG A 836 11.11 11.84 16.64
CA ARG A 836 11.87 10.65 17.06
C ARG A 836 13.06 10.36 16.17
N LEU A 837 13.00 10.76 14.90
CA LEU A 837 14.11 10.66 13.95
C LEU A 837 15.35 11.41 14.47
N PHE A 838 15.14 12.53 15.17
CA PHE A 838 16.21 13.37 15.71
C PHE A 838 16.42 13.18 17.21
N ARG A 839 15.40 12.74 17.95
CA ARG A 839 15.56 12.33 19.34
C ARG A 839 16.54 11.17 19.43
N ALA A 840 16.35 10.13 18.63
CA ALA A 840 17.30 9.03 18.44
C ALA A 840 17.93 8.51 19.75
N THR A 841 17.09 8.26 20.78
CA THR A 841 17.58 7.91 22.14
C THR A 841 17.34 6.47 22.55
N MET A 842 16.66 5.70 21.71
CA MET A 842 16.32 4.29 21.95
C MET A 842 16.30 3.54 20.62
N LEU A 843 16.40 2.21 20.68
CA LEU A 843 16.23 1.34 19.48
C LEU A 843 14.87 1.54 18.80
N ASP A 844 13.82 1.79 19.60
CA ASP A 844 12.45 2.11 19.15
C ASP A 844 12.40 3.37 18.26
N ASP A 845 13.28 4.35 18.50
CA ASP A 845 13.41 5.61 17.77
C ASP A 845 14.37 5.52 16.59
N THR A 846 15.18 4.46 16.52
CA THR A 846 16.32 4.38 15.61
C THR A 846 16.16 3.15 14.72
N SER A 847 16.82 2.04 15.03
CA SER A 847 16.85 0.85 14.18
C SER A 847 15.48 0.20 13.99
N GLY A 848 14.62 0.22 15.00
CA GLY A 848 13.25 -0.28 14.89
C GLY A 848 12.42 0.55 13.91
N ALA A 849 12.66 1.86 13.87
CA ALA A 849 11.98 2.78 12.96
C ALA A 849 12.60 2.82 11.54
N ALA A 850 13.90 2.59 11.41
CA ALA A 850 14.62 2.67 10.14
C ALA A 850 14.50 1.41 9.25
N LEU A 851 13.92 0.32 9.75
CA LEU A 851 13.90 -0.98 9.08
C LEU A 851 13.36 -0.94 7.62
N PRO A 852 12.23 -0.27 7.31
CA PRO A 852 11.75 -0.15 5.92
C PRO A 852 12.73 0.58 5.01
N LEU A 853 13.45 1.59 5.50
CA LEU A 853 14.45 2.31 4.74
C LEU A 853 15.64 1.40 4.40
N ALA A 854 16.07 0.57 5.36
CA ALA A 854 17.13 -0.41 5.14
C ALA A 854 16.71 -1.46 4.11
N GLU A 855 15.46 -1.94 4.19
CA GLU A 855 14.92 -2.89 3.21
C GLU A 855 14.82 -2.25 1.82
N THR A 856 14.26 -1.04 1.67
CA THR A 856 14.15 -0.37 0.36
C THR A 856 15.49 -0.01 -0.24
N ALA A 857 16.46 0.41 0.58
CA ALA A 857 17.81 0.70 0.10
C ALA A 857 18.50 -0.54 -0.51
N SER A 858 18.06 -1.75 -0.14
CA SER A 858 18.62 -3.00 -0.67
C SER A 858 18.03 -3.42 -2.02
N ILE A 859 16.96 -2.76 -2.48
CA ILE A 859 16.19 -3.16 -3.67
C ILE A 859 15.92 -2.03 -4.68
N ALA A 860 16.22 -0.76 -4.36
CA ALA A 860 15.88 0.40 -5.19
C ALA A 860 17.04 1.41 -5.30
N PHE A 861 16.88 2.43 -6.17
CA PHE A 861 17.82 3.55 -6.28
C PHE A 861 17.92 4.30 -4.93
N THR A 862 19.09 4.22 -4.31
CA THR A 862 19.36 4.83 -3.00
C THR A 862 19.48 6.34 -3.13
N GLN A 863 18.52 7.09 -2.57
CA GLN A 863 18.72 8.54 -2.37
C GLN A 863 19.84 8.77 -1.33
N PRO A 864 20.62 9.87 -1.43
CA PRO A 864 21.67 10.20 -0.46
C PRO A 864 21.20 10.18 1.01
N LEU A 865 19.96 10.59 1.26
CA LEU A 865 19.36 10.59 2.61
C LEU A 865 19.14 9.19 3.19
N HIS A 866 18.99 8.14 2.38
CA HIS A 866 18.96 6.77 2.90
C HIS A 866 20.26 6.47 3.63
N LYS A 867 21.39 6.75 2.96
CA LYS A 867 22.71 6.50 3.52
C LYS A 867 22.94 7.30 4.79
N GLU A 868 22.62 8.60 4.77
CA GLU A 868 22.77 9.48 5.95
C GLU A 868 22.02 8.92 7.17
N ILE A 869 20.73 8.60 7.03
CA ILE A 869 19.89 8.14 8.15
C ILE A 869 20.32 6.74 8.61
N LEU A 870 20.61 5.83 7.69
CA LEU A 870 20.99 4.45 8.00
C LEU A 870 22.36 4.36 8.68
N GLU A 871 23.34 5.14 8.25
CA GLU A 871 24.66 5.18 8.88
C GLU A 871 24.60 5.81 10.29
N GLN A 872 23.82 6.89 10.47
CA GLN A 872 23.58 7.47 11.80
C GLN A 872 22.88 6.48 12.73
N THR A 873 21.91 5.72 12.21
CA THR A 873 21.20 4.69 12.96
C THR A 873 22.14 3.54 13.33
N LEU A 874 22.98 3.08 12.40
CA LEU A 874 23.94 2.01 12.65
C LEU A 874 24.99 2.43 13.70
N ASP A 875 25.53 3.64 13.61
CA ASP A 875 26.42 4.20 14.63
C ASP A 875 25.76 4.23 16.01
N TYR A 876 24.48 4.62 16.08
CA TYR A 876 23.75 4.60 17.34
C TYR A 876 23.67 3.18 17.94
N VAL A 877 23.27 2.19 17.15
CA VAL A 877 23.14 0.79 17.62
C VAL A 877 24.48 0.21 18.09
N LEU A 878 25.56 0.49 17.35
CA LEU A 878 26.88 -0.07 17.66
C LEU A 878 27.56 0.64 18.82
N ASN A 879 27.52 1.98 18.83
CA ASN A 879 28.42 2.79 19.66
C ASN A 879 27.72 3.61 20.77
N LYS A 880 26.40 3.81 20.71
CA LYS A 880 25.67 4.70 21.64
C LYS A 880 24.63 4.00 22.50
N GLN A 881 23.94 2.99 21.97
CA GLN A 881 22.97 2.22 22.74
C GLN A 881 23.63 1.59 23.97
N SER A 882 22.97 1.68 25.12
CA SER A 882 23.48 1.10 26.37
C SER A 882 23.64 -0.42 26.26
N ARG A 883 24.71 -0.94 26.87
CA ARG A 883 25.04 -2.37 26.87
C ARG A 883 25.36 -2.87 28.28
N LEU A 884 25.05 -4.13 28.53
CA LEU A 884 25.60 -4.89 29.64
C LEU A 884 27.08 -5.15 29.43
N ALA A 885 27.78 -5.58 30.48
CA ALA A 885 29.20 -5.92 30.44
C ALA A 885 29.54 -7.02 29.41
N ASP A 886 28.58 -7.89 29.08
CA ASP A 886 28.73 -8.97 28.10
C ASP A 886 28.31 -8.59 26.67
N GLY A 887 28.10 -7.29 26.42
CA GLY A 887 27.77 -6.72 25.11
C GLY A 887 26.28 -6.72 24.76
N THR A 888 25.41 -7.27 25.60
CA THR A 888 23.95 -7.30 25.36
C THR A 888 23.38 -5.89 25.35
N LEU A 889 22.62 -5.51 24.32
CA LEU A 889 21.89 -4.24 24.28
C LEU A 889 20.85 -4.21 25.42
N CYS A 890 20.79 -3.10 26.16
CA CYS A 890 19.87 -2.90 27.28
C CYS A 890 19.37 -1.46 27.34
N ARG A 891 18.34 -1.22 28.15
CA ARG A 891 17.73 0.10 28.37
C ARG A 891 18.20 0.73 29.69
N PRO A 892 18.22 2.07 29.79
CA PRO A 892 18.42 2.78 31.05
C PRO A 892 17.16 2.79 31.94
N GLU A 893 16.06 2.16 31.51
CA GLU A 893 14.77 2.17 32.17
C GLU A 893 14.06 0.80 32.15
N PRO A 894 13.09 0.54 33.06
CA PRO A 894 12.66 1.39 34.19
C PRO A 894 13.72 1.45 35.30
N ILE A 895 14.66 0.50 35.29
CA ILE A 895 15.88 0.48 36.09
C ILE A 895 17.05 0.48 35.10
N GLU A 896 18.14 1.16 35.45
CA GLU A 896 19.35 1.18 34.62
C GLU A 896 19.87 -0.25 34.36
N GLN A 897 20.30 -0.52 33.12
CA GLN A 897 20.76 -1.82 32.63
C GLN A 897 19.66 -2.91 32.65
N THR A 898 18.47 -2.58 32.14
CA THR A 898 17.39 -3.56 31.95
C THR A 898 17.37 -4.08 30.51
N VAL A 899 17.45 -5.39 30.29
CA VAL A 899 17.27 -5.99 28.95
C VAL A 899 15.77 -6.14 28.70
N TRP A 900 15.27 -5.64 27.57
CA TRP A 900 13.88 -5.79 27.14
C TRP A 900 13.78 -6.78 25.98
N ALA A 901 12.72 -7.59 25.97
CA ALA A 901 12.48 -8.57 24.92
C ALA A 901 12.24 -7.92 23.54
N ASP A 902 11.56 -6.78 23.52
CA ASP A 902 11.23 -6.00 22.33
C ASP A 902 12.50 -5.61 21.55
N ASP A 903 13.59 -5.28 22.24
CA ASP A 903 14.85 -4.80 21.67
C ASP A 903 15.52 -5.81 20.73
N MET A 904 15.19 -7.10 20.83
CA MET A 904 15.65 -8.09 19.86
C MET A 904 15.11 -7.77 18.47
N PHE A 905 13.81 -7.46 18.34
CA PHE A 905 13.23 -7.07 17.06
C PHE A 905 13.61 -5.65 16.66
N MET A 906 13.81 -4.74 17.61
CA MET A 906 14.20 -3.37 17.28
C MET A 906 15.63 -3.27 16.74
N SER A 907 16.52 -4.21 17.07
CA SER A 907 17.93 -4.19 16.65
C SER A 907 18.28 -5.22 15.56
N VAL A 908 17.89 -6.48 15.74
CA VAL A 908 18.42 -7.61 14.95
C VAL A 908 18.01 -7.55 13.47
N PRO A 909 16.73 -7.40 13.09
CA PRO A 909 16.33 -7.25 11.70
C PRO A 909 17.08 -6.11 10.99
N PHE A 910 17.25 -4.96 11.63
CA PHE A 910 17.98 -3.83 11.07
C PHE A 910 19.46 -4.17 10.84
N LEU A 911 20.14 -4.78 11.82
CA LEU A 911 21.53 -5.22 11.69
C LEU A 911 21.71 -6.20 10.53
N LEU A 912 20.76 -7.12 10.33
CA LEU A 912 20.78 -8.06 9.20
C LEU A 912 20.67 -7.35 7.85
N ARG A 913 19.80 -6.34 7.74
CA ARG A 913 19.68 -5.54 6.51
C ARG A 913 20.94 -4.72 6.25
N MET A 914 21.51 -4.13 7.29
CA MET A 914 22.80 -3.42 7.18
C MET A 914 23.97 -4.36 6.84
N ALA A 915 24.00 -5.58 7.40
CA ALA A 915 25.00 -6.60 7.06
C ALA A 915 24.95 -6.95 5.57
N LYS A 916 23.74 -7.10 5.03
CA LYS A 916 23.52 -7.36 3.61
C LYS A 916 23.89 -6.15 2.73
N LEU A 917 23.43 -4.95 3.08
CA LEU A 917 23.72 -3.70 2.36
C LEU A 917 25.22 -3.41 2.28
N ASN A 918 25.92 -3.55 3.42
CA ASN A 918 27.34 -3.24 3.53
C ASN A 918 28.23 -4.43 3.14
N ASN A 919 27.65 -5.60 2.87
CA ASN A 919 28.36 -6.87 2.72
C ASN A 919 29.33 -7.13 3.90
N ASP A 920 28.88 -6.86 5.12
CA ASP A 920 29.69 -6.90 6.34
C ASP A 920 29.33 -8.11 7.23
N LYS A 921 30.29 -9.03 7.35
CA LYS A 921 30.14 -10.24 8.17
C LYS A 921 30.09 -9.95 9.68
N MET A 922 30.74 -8.88 10.14
CA MET A 922 30.75 -8.53 11.56
C MET A 922 29.36 -8.12 12.05
N LEU A 923 28.53 -7.55 11.18
CA LEU A 923 27.15 -7.22 11.50
C LEU A 923 26.27 -8.47 11.63
N TYR A 924 26.55 -9.56 10.89
CA TYR A 924 25.90 -10.86 11.12
C TYR A 924 26.32 -11.47 12.47
N ASP A 925 27.61 -11.37 12.83
CA ASP A 925 28.10 -11.81 14.14
C ASP A 925 27.44 -11.02 15.29
N GLU A 926 27.30 -9.70 15.15
CA GLU A 926 26.63 -8.83 16.13
C GLU A 926 25.14 -9.17 16.27
N ALA A 927 24.44 -9.36 15.15
CA ALA A 927 23.04 -9.79 15.15
C ALA A 927 22.86 -11.13 15.88
N ALA A 928 23.71 -12.12 15.58
CA ALA A 928 23.68 -13.43 16.24
C ALA A 928 24.01 -13.34 17.73
N LEU A 929 24.97 -12.48 18.12
CA LEU A 929 25.32 -12.23 19.51
C LEU A 929 24.12 -11.71 20.30
N GLN A 930 23.41 -10.70 19.78
CA GLN A 930 22.24 -10.13 20.45
C GLN A 930 21.12 -11.17 20.61
N VAL A 931 20.84 -11.98 19.58
CA VAL A 931 19.85 -13.08 19.69
C VAL A 931 20.19 -14.03 20.83
N LEU A 932 21.44 -14.50 20.89
CA LEU A 932 21.86 -15.49 21.89
C LEU A 932 21.91 -14.94 23.31
N GLN A 933 22.40 -13.71 23.48
CA GLN A 933 22.57 -13.10 24.79
C GLN A 933 21.25 -12.62 25.38
N MET A 934 20.41 -11.94 24.60
CA MET A 934 19.07 -11.56 25.07
C MET A 934 18.24 -12.81 25.41
N ASN A 935 18.31 -13.86 24.59
CA ASN A 935 17.66 -15.14 24.92
C ASN A 935 18.18 -15.71 26.24
N LYS A 936 19.49 -15.68 26.51
CA LYS A 936 20.07 -16.15 27.78
C LYS A 936 19.52 -15.39 28.99
N HIS A 937 19.40 -14.06 28.90
CA HIS A 937 18.95 -13.22 30.01
C HIS A 937 17.44 -13.27 30.23
N LEU A 938 16.64 -13.35 29.16
CA LEU A 938 15.18 -13.22 29.23
C LEU A 938 14.44 -14.55 29.46
N THR A 939 15.10 -15.70 29.27
CA THR A 939 14.42 -17.00 29.34
C THR A 939 14.18 -17.45 30.77
N ASP A 940 12.91 -17.65 31.11
CA ASP A 940 12.55 -18.45 32.28
C ASP A 940 12.84 -19.92 32.02
N ARG A 941 13.70 -20.52 32.84
CA ARG A 941 14.14 -21.91 32.70
C ARG A 941 13.03 -22.92 32.98
N ASN A 942 12.01 -22.55 33.76
CA ASN A 942 10.91 -23.43 34.13
C ASN A 942 9.90 -23.57 32.99
N THR A 943 9.53 -22.46 32.37
CA THR A 943 8.50 -22.43 31.32
C THR A 943 9.09 -22.48 29.91
N ASN A 944 10.38 -22.16 29.73
CA ASN A 944 11.02 -21.92 28.44
C ASN A 944 10.29 -20.82 27.65
N LEU A 945 9.65 -19.85 28.32
CA LEU A 945 9.15 -18.60 27.75
C LEU A 945 10.07 -17.43 28.12
N CYS A 946 10.07 -16.37 27.32
CA CYS A 946 10.79 -15.16 27.67
C CYS A 946 9.91 -14.32 28.59
N ARG A 947 10.47 -13.82 29.69
CA ARG A 947 9.82 -12.74 30.43
C ARG A 947 10.04 -11.43 29.68
N HIS A 948 9.18 -10.43 29.93
CA HIS A 948 9.26 -9.15 29.20
C HIS A 948 10.63 -8.48 29.38
N GLY A 949 11.26 -8.62 30.55
CA GLY A 949 12.61 -8.09 30.76
C GLY A 949 13.43 -8.83 31.80
N TRP A 950 14.67 -8.37 31.92
CA TRP A 950 15.64 -8.82 32.92
C TRP A 950 16.39 -7.63 33.52
N PHE A 951 16.45 -7.56 34.84
CA PHE A 951 17.05 -6.46 35.60
C PHE A 951 18.46 -6.83 36.05
N ASP A 952 19.50 -6.29 35.39
CA ASP A 952 20.90 -6.65 35.68
C ASP A 952 21.28 -6.45 37.15
N LYS A 953 20.96 -5.27 37.69
CA LYS A 953 21.28 -4.91 39.08
C LYS A 953 20.60 -5.79 40.13
N LYS A 954 19.52 -6.49 39.77
CA LYS A 954 18.82 -7.43 40.67
C LYS A 954 19.15 -8.88 40.36
N GLY A 955 19.62 -9.18 39.15
CA GLY A 955 19.75 -10.54 38.65
C GLY A 955 18.41 -11.26 38.46
N GLU A 956 17.32 -10.51 38.25
CA GLU A 956 15.95 -11.01 38.27
C GLU A 956 15.23 -10.83 36.93
N LEU A 957 14.38 -11.79 36.58
CA LEU A 957 13.44 -11.66 35.46
C LEU A 957 12.22 -10.82 35.87
N SER A 958 11.59 -10.16 34.90
CA SER A 958 10.28 -9.54 35.09
C SER A 958 9.19 -10.61 35.28
N PRO A 959 8.03 -10.26 35.88
CA PRO A 959 7.10 -11.27 36.41
C PRO A 959 6.27 -12.01 35.36
N VAL A 960 6.14 -11.50 34.13
CA VAL A 960 5.17 -12.03 33.14
C VAL A 960 5.82 -12.44 31.83
N ALA A 961 5.28 -13.50 31.21
CA ALA A 961 5.58 -13.86 29.83
C ALA A 961 4.59 -13.15 28.89
N TRP A 962 4.78 -11.84 28.72
CA TRP A 962 3.91 -11.03 27.86
C TRP A 962 3.96 -11.53 26.41
N SER A 963 2.77 -11.71 25.81
CA SER A 963 2.57 -12.33 24.51
C SER A 963 3.32 -11.62 23.39
N ARG A 964 3.11 -10.31 23.23
CA ARG A 964 3.78 -9.56 22.17
C ARG A 964 5.30 -9.47 22.36
N ALA A 965 5.81 -9.38 23.59
CA ALA A 965 7.26 -9.48 23.84
C ALA A 965 7.83 -10.81 23.36
N ASN A 966 7.17 -11.94 23.65
CA ASN A 966 7.59 -13.23 23.09
C ASN A 966 7.43 -13.26 21.57
N GLY A 967 6.41 -12.59 21.03
CA GLY A 967 6.18 -12.41 19.61
C GLY A 967 7.37 -11.73 18.92
N TRP A 968 7.86 -10.61 19.47
CA TRP A 968 9.05 -9.92 18.97
C TRP A 968 10.28 -10.81 18.94
N ILE A 969 10.49 -11.60 19.99
CA ILE A 969 11.61 -12.56 20.07
C ILE A 969 11.54 -13.57 18.92
N VAL A 970 10.40 -14.25 18.74
CA VAL A 970 10.30 -15.29 17.70
C VAL A 970 10.27 -14.70 16.29
N TRP A 971 9.72 -13.50 16.12
CA TRP A 971 9.79 -12.80 14.84
C TRP A 971 11.24 -12.44 14.49
N ALA A 972 11.99 -11.82 15.41
CA ALA A 972 13.40 -11.48 15.20
C ALA A 972 14.30 -12.70 14.95
N MET A 973 14.07 -13.79 15.69
CA MET A 973 14.76 -15.07 15.43
C MET A 973 14.42 -15.62 14.04
N SER A 974 13.17 -15.51 13.60
CA SER A 974 12.79 -15.94 12.24
C SER A 974 13.44 -15.07 11.16
N GLU A 975 13.51 -13.74 11.33
CA GLU A 975 14.26 -12.84 10.43
C GLU A 975 15.74 -13.21 10.38
N THR A 976 16.33 -13.54 11.53
CA THR A 976 17.73 -14.01 11.62
C THR A 976 17.95 -15.26 10.80
N LEU A 977 17.08 -16.27 10.93
CA LEU A 977 17.21 -17.52 10.18
C LEU A 977 16.92 -17.39 8.68
N MET A 978 16.18 -16.36 8.27
CA MET A 978 15.94 -16.04 6.86
C MET A 978 17.15 -15.37 6.20
N GLU A 979 17.89 -14.53 6.93
CA GLU A 979 18.93 -13.67 6.35
C GLU A 979 20.37 -14.09 6.68
N ILE A 980 20.63 -14.67 7.85
CA ILE A 980 21.99 -15.08 8.22
C ILE A 980 22.42 -16.28 7.37
N PRO A 981 23.68 -16.34 6.88
CA PRO A 981 24.15 -17.49 6.13
C PRO A 981 23.99 -18.79 6.92
N VAL A 982 23.49 -19.86 6.27
CA VAL A 982 23.31 -21.17 6.91
C VAL A 982 24.62 -21.79 7.41
N THR A 983 25.76 -21.34 6.90
CA THR A 983 27.12 -21.72 7.31
C THR A 983 27.63 -20.94 8.52
N HIS A 984 26.89 -19.94 9.01
CA HIS A 984 27.27 -19.16 10.18
C HIS A 984 27.34 -20.04 11.43
N LYS A 985 28.36 -19.83 12.27
CA LYS A 985 28.67 -20.69 13.44
C LYS A 985 27.49 -20.85 14.40
N ASP A 986 26.67 -19.81 14.53
CA ASP A 986 25.52 -19.77 15.46
C ASP A 986 24.18 -20.15 14.83
N TYR A 987 24.10 -20.37 13.50
CA TYR A 987 22.84 -20.65 12.80
C TYR A 987 22.07 -21.81 13.45
N LYS A 988 22.76 -22.94 13.67
CA LYS A 988 22.15 -24.14 14.27
C LYS A 988 21.64 -23.87 15.68
N LYS A 989 22.43 -23.18 16.51
CA LYS A 989 22.07 -22.86 17.90
C LYS A 989 20.84 -21.96 17.96
N ILE A 990 20.77 -20.94 17.11
CA ILE A 990 19.62 -20.03 17.02
C ILE A 990 18.38 -20.81 16.56
N LYS A 991 18.51 -21.68 15.53
CA LYS A 991 17.41 -22.52 15.05
C LYS A 991 16.87 -23.45 16.13
N ASP A 992 17.76 -24.08 16.90
CA ASP A 992 17.37 -25.00 17.98
C ASP A 992 16.63 -24.26 19.11
N ILE A 993 17.08 -23.05 19.47
CA ILE A 993 16.40 -22.18 20.45
C ILE A 993 15.02 -21.76 19.94
N PHE A 994 14.96 -21.26 18.70
CA PHE A 994 13.75 -20.79 18.05
C PHE A 994 12.67 -21.88 17.96
N THR A 995 13.05 -23.05 17.43
CA THR A 995 12.11 -24.18 17.26
C THR A 995 11.62 -24.71 18.61
N LYS A 996 12.50 -24.82 19.62
CA LYS A 996 12.10 -25.19 20.98
C LYS A 996 11.11 -24.18 21.58
N ARG A 997 11.32 -22.88 21.36
CA ARG A 997 10.42 -21.80 21.81
C ARG A 997 9.04 -21.93 21.16
N LEU A 998 8.98 -22.10 19.84
CA LEU A 998 7.71 -22.26 19.13
C LEU A 998 6.91 -23.47 19.61
N VAL A 999 7.56 -24.63 19.77
CA VAL A 999 6.89 -25.83 20.31
C VAL A 999 6.38 -25.61 21.73
N THR A 1000 7.09 -24.81 22.53
CA THR A 1000 6.64 -24.44 23.88
C THR A 1000 5.40 -23.55 23.83
N LEU A 1001 5.39 -22.52 22.98
CA LEU A 1001 4.26 -21.61 22.81
C LEU A 1001 2.98 -22.35 22.37
N LEU A 1002 3.10 -23.38 21.54
CA LEU A 1002 1.95 -24.20 21.11
C LEU A 1002 1.18 -24.85 22.27
N LYS A 1003 1.83 -25.10 23.42
CA LYS A 1003 1.16 -25.64 24.62
C LYS A 1003 0.18 -24.66 25.25
N TYR A 1004 0.33 -23.37 24.94
CA TYR A 1004 -0.47 -22.27 25.48
C TYR A 1004 -1.44 -21.70 24.43
N GLN A 1005 -1.57 -22.34 23.26
CA GLN A 1005 -2.56 -21.94 22.27
C GLN A 1005 -3.96 -22.21 22.83
N SER A 1006 -4.81 -21.19 22.87
CA SER A 1006 -6.17 -21.33 23.39
C SER A 1006 -7.08 -22.14 22.45
N ASP A 1007 -8.28 -22.44 22.93
CA ASP A 1007 -9.27 -23.20 22.17
C ASP A 1007 -9.73 -22.51 20.89
N ASN A 1008 -9.76 -21.17 20.85
CA ASN A 1008 -10.12 -20.44 19.64
C ASN A 1008 -8.94 -20.28 18.65
N GLY A 1009 -7.70 -20.57 19.08
CA GLY A 1009 -6.49 -20.50 18.27
C GLY A 1009 -5.59 -19.29 18.54
N LEU A 1010 -6.05 -18.29 19.29
CA LEU A 1010 -5.24 -17.16 19.76
C LEU A 1010 -4.43 -17.53 21.01
N TRP A 1011 -3.53 -16.64 21.42
CA TRP A 1011 -2.82 -16.66 22.68
C TRP A 1011 -3.31 -15.53 23.60
N HIS A 1012 -3.21 -15.78 24.89
CA HIS A 1012 -3.52 -14.82 25.94
C HIS A 1012 -2.46 -13.71 26.01
N GLN A 1013 -2.86 -12.50 26.40
CA GLN A 1013 -2.01 -11.31 26.59
C GLN A 1013 -0.79 -11.64 27.46
N ILE A 1014 -0.98 -12.41 28.52
CA ILE A 1014 0.09 -13.10 29.23
C ILE A 1014 0.06 -14.55 28.78
N ALA A 1015 1.10 -15.00 28.07
CA ALA A 1015 1.06 -16.26 27.33
C ALA A 1015 0.84 -17.49 28.23
N ASP A 1016 1.35 -17.47 29.46
CA ASP A 1016 1.21 -18.54 30.46
C ASP A 1016 0.09 -18.32 31.49
N ASP A 1017 -0.82 -17.36 31.25
CA ASP A 1017 -1.93 -17.03 32.17
C ASP A 1017 -3.25 -16.83 31.39
N SER A 1018 -4.12 -17.84 31.48
CA SER A 1018 -5.42 -17.88 30.82
C SER A 1018 -6.46 -16.90 31.37
N ASP A 1019 -6.21 -16.29 32.54
CA ASP A 1019 -7.09 -15.26 33.09
C ASP A 1019 -6.92 -13.91 32.37
N SER A 1020 -5.85 -13.75 31.59
CA SER A 1020 -5.66 -12.56 30.74
C SER A 1020 -6.46 -12.68 29.43
N TYR A 1021 -6.80 -11.56 28.79
CA TYR A 1021 -7.60 -11.57 27.56
C TYR A 1021 -6.80 -12.12 26.36
N LEU A 1022 -7.48 -12.64 25.34
CA LEU A 1022 -6.83 -13.09 24.10
C LEU A 1022 -6.39 -11.90 23.24
N GLU A 1023 -5.16 -11.95 22.72
CA GLU A 1023 -4.50 -10.80 22.10
C GLU A 1023 -4.02 -11.10 20.67
N THR A 1024 -4.39 -10.24 19.72
CA THR A 1024 -4.24 -10.52 18.28
C THR A 1024 -2.80 -10.37 17.79
N SER A 1025 -2.04 -9.36 18.26
CA SER A 1025 -0.71 -9.07 17.70
C SER A 1025 0.33 -10.13 18.04
N GLY A 1026 0.43 -10.55 19.31
CA GLY A 1026 1.29 -11.64 19.73
C GLY A 1026 0.91 -12.95 19.06
N SER A 1027 -0.39 -13.23 18.94
CA SER A 1027 -0.90 -14.40 18.21
C SER A 1027 -0.46 -14.41 16.74
N ALA A 1028 -0.53 -13.26 16.06
CA ALA A 1028 -0.05 -13.12 14.68
C ALA A 1028 1.47 -13.32 14.58
N MET A 1029 2.25 -12.83 15.55
CA MET A 1029 3.71 -13.05 15.60
C MET A 1029 4.08 -14.52 15.85
N PHE A 1030 3.32 -15.24 16.67
CA PHE A 1030 3.52 -16.68 16.85
C PHE A 1030 3.13 -17.45 15.57
N GLY A 1031 2.00 -17.07 14.97
CA GLY A 1031 1.51 -17.63 13.71
C GLY A 1031 2.50 -17.45 12.57
N LEU A 1032 3.01 -16.24 12.33
CA LEU A 1032 3.98 -15.97 11.26
C LEU A 1032 5.29 -16.73 11.49
N ALA A 1033 5.76 -16.80 12.73
CA ALA A 1033 7.00 -17.50 13.05
C ALA A 1033 6.85 -19.02 12.83
N LEU A 1034 5.69 -19.58 13.21
CA LEU A 1034 5.35 -20.98 12.93
C LEU A 1034 5.20 -21.26 11.44
N ALA A 1035 4.55 -20.34 10.69
CA ALA A 1035 4.41 -20.43 9.24
C ALA A 1035 5.79 -20.49 8.58
N ARG A 1036 6.69 -19.56 8.92
CA ARG A 1036 8.09 -19.55 8.44
C ARG A 1036 8.83 -20.82 8.80
N ALA A 1037 8.68 -21.31 10.03
CA ALA A 1037 9.32 -22.54 10.47
C ALA A 1037 8.89 -23.76 9.62
N ILE A 1038 7.60 -23.87 9.29
CA ILE A 1038 7.07 -24.95 8.46
C ILE A 1038 7.49 -24.74 7.00
N ASN A 1039 7.29 -23.53 6.46
CA ASN A 1039 7.61 -23.15 5.08
C ASN A 1039 9.09 -23.38 4.72
N ASN A 1040 9.99 -23.26 5.71
CA ASN A 1040 11.43 -23.46 5.56
C ASN A 1040 11.93 -24.81 6.13
N LYS A 1041 11.01 -25.70 6.53
CA LYS A 1041 11.33 -27.04 7.08
C LYS A 1041 12.25 -27.00 8.31
N TRP A 1042 12.19 -25.93 9.09
CA TRP A 1042 12.85 -25.85 10.40
C TRP A 1042 12.10 -26.66 11.45
N ILE A 1043 10.78 -26.82 11.28
CA ILE A 1043 9.92 -27.66 12.10
C ILE A 1043 9.08 -28.60 11.21
N SER A 1044 8.59 -29.70 11.78
CA SER A 1044 7.78 -30.69 11.08
C SER A 1044 6.42 -30.12 10.65
N TYR A 1045 5.92 -30.55 9.49
CA TYR A 1045 4.59 -30.24 8.98
C TYR A 1045 3.45 -30.73 9.89
N GLN A 1046 3.73 -31.61 10.86
CA GLN A 1046 2.75 -32.06 11.85
C GLN A 1046 2.09 -30.93 12.66
N TYR A 1047 2.72 -29.74 12.70
CA TYR A 1047 2.19 -28.55 13.38
C TYR A 1047 1.29 -27.67 12.48
N ALA A 1048 1.05 -28.08 11.23
CA ALA A 1048 0.14 -27.40 10.31
C ALA A 1048 -1.29 -27.20 10.86
N PRO A 1049 -1.90 -28.15 11.60
CA PRO A 1049 -3.21 -27.92 12.19
C PRO A 1049 -3.24 -26.75 13.17
N GLN A 1050 -2.21 -26.61 14.02
CA GLN A 1050 -2.07 -25.50 14.97
C GLN A 1050 -1.84 -24.17 14.26
N LEU A 1051 -1.06 -24.19 13.16
CA LEU A 1051 -0.86 -23.03 12.28
C LEU A 1051 -2.18 -22.57 11.65
N ILE A 1052 -2.94 -23.48 11.05
CA ILE A 1052 -4.24 -23.16 10.43
C ILE A 1052 -5.22 -22.65 11.49
N LYS A 1053 -5.21 -23.24 12.69
CA LYS A 1053 -6.01 -22.76 13.83
C LYS A 1053 -5.64 -21.32 14.21
N ALA A 1054 -4.34 -21.01 14.30
CA ALA A 1054 -3.88 -19.65 14.58
C ALA A 1054 -4.30 -18.65 13.48
N TRP A 1055 -4.15 -19.03 12.21
CA TRP A 1055 -4.56 -18.18 11.09
C TRP A 1055 -6.06 -17.89 11.13
N ASN A 1056 -6.90 -18.91 11.27
CA ASN A 1056 -8.35 -18.72 11.32
C ASN A 1056 -8.77 -17.80 12.47
N ALA A 1057 -8.10 -17.91 13.62
CA ALA A 1057 -8.37 -17.08 14.78
C ALA A 1057 -8.00 -15.60 14.56
N VAL A 1058 -6.84 -15.34 13.93
CA VAL A 1058 -6.40 -13.98 13.56
C VAL A 1058 -7.25 -13.41 12.42
N ALA A 1059 -7.56 -14.22 11.40
CA ALA A 1059 -8.43 -13.84 10.28
C ALA A 1059 -9.82 -13.41 10.75
N ALA A 1060 -10.37 -14.09 11.76
CA ALA A 1060 -11.64 -13.71 12.39
C ALA A 1060 -11.61 -12.35 13.12
N GLN A 1061 -10.44 -11.76 13.35
CA GLN A 1061 -10.31 -10.40 13.90
C GLN A 1061 -10.30 -9.32 12.82
N ILE A 1062 -10.33 -9.69 11.52
CA ILE A 1062 -10.37 -8.76 10.39
C ILE A 1062 -11.83 -8.65 9.93
N ASP A 1063 -12.41 -7.46 10.07
CA ASP A 1063 -13.82 -7.24 9.77
C ASP A 1063 -14.11 -7.02 8.26
N GLU A 1064 -15.38 -6.79 7.95
CA GLU A 1064 -15.85 -6.54 6.58
C GLU A 1064 -15.30 -5.24 5.95
N LYS A 1065 -14.70 -4.34 6.72
CA LYS A 1065 -14.06 -3.11 6.25
C LYS A 1065 -12.53 -3.19 6.28
N GLY A 1066 -11.97 -4.33 6.69
CA GLY A 1066 -10.53 -4.52 6.84
C GLY A 1066 -9.96 -3.95 8.14
N VAL A 1067 -10.81 -3.55 9.09
CA VAL A 1067 -10.37 -3.14 10.43
C VAL A 1067 -9.97 -4.37 11.23
N VAL A 1068 -8.83 -4.29 11.92
CA VAL A 1068 -8.32 -5.42 12.70
C VAL A 1068 -8.49 -5.17 14.19
N HIS A 1069 -9.15 -6.10 14.89
CA HIS A 1069 -9.48 -5.96 16.30
C HIS A 1069 -8.49 -6.69 17.24
N GLY A 1070 -8.56 -6.35 18.53
CA GLY A 1070 -7.87 -7.10 19.59
C GLY A 1070 -6.37 -6.86 19.71
N ILE A 1071 -5.82 -5.79 19.11
CA ILE A 1071 -4.40 -5.45 19.21
C ILE A 1071 -4.14 -4.67 20.50
N CYS A 1072 -3.32 -5.20 21.40
CA CYS A 1072 -2.97 -4.50 22.66
C CYS A 1072 -2.21 -3.18 22.37
N GLN A 1073 -2.57 -2.08 23.06
CA GLN A 1073 -1.90 -0.79 22.95
C GLN A 1073 -0.41 -0.85 23.36
N GLY A 1074 0.36 0.21 23.10
CA GLY A 1074 1.73 0.35 23.62
C GLY A 1074 1.77 0.12 25.13
N THR A 1075 2.64 -0.80 25.57
CA THR A 1075 2.68 -1.33 26.94
C THR A 1075 4.13 -1.32 27.42
N ASP A 1076 4.39 -0.70 28.57
CA ASP A 1076 5.72 -0.65 29.19
C ASP A 1076 6.00 -1.93 30.02
N MET A 1077 7.16 -1.98 30.67
CA MET A 1077 7.48 -3.05 31.61
C MET A 1077 6.74 -2.85 32.94
N GLY A 1078 5.61 -3.53 33.08
CA GLY A 1078 4.85 -3.64 34.33
C GLY A 1078 5.54 -4.50 35.38
N MET A 1079 5.24 -4.20 36.64
CA MET A 1079 5.80 -4.89 37.81
C MET A 1079 4.93 -6.04 38.34
N ASN A 1080 3.77 -6.30 37.72
CA ASN A 1080 2.85 -7.38 38.07
C ASN A 1080 1.92 -7.73 36.89
N ALA A 1081 1.16 -8.84 37.02
CA ALA A 1081 0.23 -9.31 35.99
C ALA A 1081 -0.97 -8.36 35.75
N ASP A 1082 -1.50 -7.74 36.81
CA ASP A 1082 -2.67 -6.86 36.72
C ASP A 1082 -2.43 -5.66 35.80
N TYR A 1083 -1.21 -5.12 35.78
CA TYR A 1083 -0.81 -4.09 34.82
C TYR A 1083 -1.02 -4.55 33.37
N TYR A 1084 -0.64 -5.79 33.02
CA TYR A 1084 -0.78 -6.31 31.66
C TYR A 1084 -2.23 -6.67 31.33
N LYS A 1085 -2.97 -7.20 32.31
CA LYS A 1085 -4.40 -7.55 32.19
C LYS A 1085 -5.28 -6.32 31.98
N SER A 1086 -4.88 -5.16 32.52
CA SER A 1086 -5.62 -3.89 32.41
C SER A 1086 -5.31 -3.07 31.15
N GLN A 1087 -4.38 -3.52 30.30
CA GLN A 1087 -4.08 -2.84 29.04
C GLN A 1087 -5.27 -2.88 28.08
N LYS A 1088 -5.46 -1.81 27.33
CA LYS A 1088 -6.54 -1.70 26.35
C LYS A 1088 -6.12 -2.27 25.00
N THR A 1089 -7.08 -2.73 24.23
CA THR A 1089 -6.91 -3.03 22.80
C THR A 1089 -7.35 -1.85 21.95
N LEU A 1090 -6.72 -1.70 20.79
CA LEU A 1090 -6.98 -0.65 19.81
C LEU A 1090 -7.21 -1.28 18.44
N ASP A 1091 -8.15 -0.73 17.69
CA ASP A 1091 -8.44 -1.16 16.31
C ASP A 1091 -7.29 -0.72 15.37
N SER A 1092 -6.83 -1.65 14.55
CA SER A 1092 -5.77 -1.47 13.55
C SER A 1092 -4.51 -0.77 14.07
N ASP A 1093 -4.12 -1.02 15.34
CA ASP A 1093 -2.90 -0.41 15.89
C ASP A 1093 -1.65 -0.92 15.16
N PRO A 1094 -0.75 -0.02 14.71
CA PRO A 1094 0.40 -0.40 13.91
C PRO A 1094 1.38 -1.33 14.63
N ARG A 1095 1.31 -1.49 15.96
CA ARG A 1095 2.15 -2.49 16.67
C ARG A 1095 1.79 -3.93 16.33
N GLY A 1096 0.57 -4.18 15.83
CA GLY A 1096 0.13 -5.51 15.39
C GLY A 1096 0.03 -5.66 13.87
N MET A 1097 -0.30 -4.58 13.15
CA MET A 1097 -0.62 -4.66 11.72
C MET A 1097 0.50 -5.29 10.89
N GLY A 1098 1.77 -4.92 11.11
CA GLY A 1098 2.90 -5.52 10.39
C GLY A 1098 3.00 -7.05 10.54
N ALA A 1099 2.75 -7.56 11.75
CA ALA A 1099 2.77 -9.00 12.03
C ALA A 1099 1.60 -9.71 11.37
N ILE A 1100 0.40 -9.12 11.40
CA ILE A 1100 -0.82 -9.68 10.79
C ILE A 1100 -0.67 -9.77 9.28
N LEU A 1101 -0.19 -8.69 8.63
CA LEU A 1101 0.06 -8.68 7.19
C LEU A 1101 1.12 -9.72 6.81
N THR A 1102 2.23 -9.75 7.55
CA THR A 1102 3.30 -10.75 7.32
C THR A 1102 2.79 -12.18 7.54
N PHE A 1103 1.95 -12.43 8.56
CA PHE A 1103 1.36 -13.75 8.79
C PHE A 1103 0.49 -14.18 7.60
N GLY A 1104 -0.35 -13.30 7.08
CA GLY A 1104 -1.15 -13.57 5.88
C GLY A 1104 -0.31 -13.94 4.67
N THR A 1105 0.80 -13.23 4.45
CA THR A 1105 1.72 -13.55 3.34
C THR A 1105 2.40 -14.90 3.50
N GLU A 1106 2.78 -15.28 4.72
CA GLU A 1106 3.36 -16.59 5.00
C GLU A 1106 2.34 -17.73 4.87
N MET A 1107 1.07 -17.46 5.19
CA MET A 1107 -0.04 -18.39 4.97
C MET A 1107 -0.35 -18.57 3.48
N TYR A 1108 -0.26 -17.50 2.68
CA TYR A 1108 -0.34 -17.58 1.22
C TYR A 1108 0.75 -18.53 0.68
N TYR A 1109 2.00 -18.37 1.12
CA TYR A 1109 3.08 -19.28 0.73
C TYR A 1109 2.88 -20.71 1.25
N PHE A 1110 2.35 -20.88 2.46
CA PHE A 1110 2.05 -22.18 3.04
C PHE A 1110 1.04 -22.96 2.19
N PHE A 1111 -0.06 -22.32 1.77
CA PHE A 1111 -1.08 -22.98 0.95
C PHE A 1111 -0.65 -23.20 -0.50
N ASN A 1112 0.31 -22.41 -1.01
CA ASN A 1112 0.84 -22.57 -2.38
C ASN A 1112 2.02 -23.54 -2.49
N LYS A 1113 2.71 -23.85 -1.40
CA LYS A 1113 3.78 -24.87 -1.40
C LYS A 1113 3.17 -26.27 -1.35
N LYS A 1114 3.06 -26.91 -2.53
CA LYS A 1114 2.83 -28.36 -2.64
C LYS A 1114 4.02 -29.17 -2.16
#